data_AF-D7CGK1-F1
#
_entry.id   AF-D7CGK1-F1
#
_cell.length_a   1.000
_cell.length_b   1.000
_cell.length_c   1.000
_cell.angle_alpha   90.00
_cell.angle_beta   90.00
_cell.angle_gamma   90.00
#
_symmetry.space_group_name_H-M   'P 1'
#
loop_
_entity.id
_entity.type
_entity.pdbx_description
1 polymer ?
#
loop_
_entity_poly.entity_id
_entity_poly.type
_entity_poly.pdbx_seq_one_letter_code
_entity_poly.pdbx_strand_id
1 'polypeptide(L)'
;MTERLLRAGASLRRTPTTRDLRAVYRTDQTVEDSPYRERWAHDKVVRSTHGVNCTGSCSWKVYVKDGLITWETQQTDYPSVGPDRPEYEPRGCPRGAAFSWYTYSPTRVRYPHARGVLVELYREAKARLGDPVAAWAEITGDPDKRHRYQSARGKGGLVRITWDEALEIAAAAHVHTLKAYGPDRIAGFSPIPAMSMASHAVGARFMSLIGAPMISFYDWYADLPIASPQVFGDQTDVPESGDWWDAAYLMLWGSNVPVTRTPDAHWMAEARYRGQKVVVVSPDYADATKFADEWLHPHPGTDGAVAMAMGHVILKEFFAEREVPYFTDYVRRFTDLPFLVELVERPAREPSGPRVPGKFLTAADLAETDPGLAAHADEAARRWMPVLYDTETDRPVVPGGTLGDRWSKGGEGRWNLDLGDITPRLTFHQAAGTVETVEVELPRFDTPGATVRRSVPVRRLGGRLVTTVFDLLMAQYAVGRPGLTGQWPAGYDDASVPGTPAWQEAITSVPAAAVIRAAREFAGTAEKSNGRCMIVMGAGTNHWFHSDTIYRSFLTLLLLTGCQGVNGGGWAHYVGQEKVRPFTGWQQLATAADWVRPSRQMAGTPYWYLHTDQWRYERYGADVLASPTGRGLFTGRHTADLVAQSMRLGWMPSYPTFAANPLDLGRRAKESGQPAGEWIAGQLATGGLDFACEDPDAPENWPRVLTVWRANLIGSSAKGNEYFLRHLLGARDNATAEEAPPGNRPADITWRDTAPRGKLDLLLALDFRMTSTTLFADLVLPAATWYEKHDLSSTDMHPYVHAFTPAIIPPWQARTDFEIFHGLARKLSELAAGHLETAHDLVACALMHDTPGETAQPGGTVPDWRDAATGTVTGAVPGRNLPDFALVERDYTAVADQLAAFGPLAERQGMRVKGVGVDPTPEAAWLADRCGTAVRGAAKGRPLLDTDTKMCEAILALSGTTNGRLAAEGFRQFAERCGPGSGLTELGASVAERRVVFSDTQTRPVQVGASFEWSGKEAPDRRYAPFTINTEHRKPWHTLTGRQHFYLDHDWMAELGEQLPVYRPPLDMAALGEAPPPGTNSGGAGRSVTVRYVTPHSKWSIHSEYQENLIMQTLARGGPVIWLSVPDAQAVGVADNDWIEAVNANGVVVARAVVSHRMPEGTVFMYHVQERLVNVPKSETTGGRGGTHNALTKLLIKPTHLIGGYAQLSFAPNYYGPTGNQRDAITVIRRRSQNVEY
;
A
#
# COMPACT_ATOMS: atom_id res chain seq x y z
N MET A 1 -71.06 37.44 17.35
CA MET A 1 -70.59 38.23 18.52
C MET A 1 -69.07 38.31 18.57
N THR A 2 -68.36 37.19 18.45
CA THR A 2 -66.88 37.10 18.43
C THR A 2 -66.21 37.97 17.37
N GLU A 3 -66.70 37.97 16.12
CA GLU A 3 -66.12 38.80 15.05
C GLU A 3 -66.32 40.31 15.31
N ARG A 4 -67.44 40.69 15.93
CA ARG A 4 -67.70 42.08 16.34
C ARG A 4 -66.76 42.50 17.49
N LEU A 5 -66.47 41.61 18.43
CA LEU A 5 -65.50 41.84 19.52
C LEU A 5 -64.06 41.97 18.99
N LEU A 6 -63.66 41.14 18.01
CA LEU A 6 -62.36 41.25 17.38
C LEU A 6 -62.22 42.57 16.59
N ARG A 7 -63.24 42.96 15.82
CA ARG A 7 -63.26 44.26 15.11
C ARG A 7 -63.22 45.45 16.06
N ALA A 8 -63.93 45.39 17.18
CA ALA A 8 -63.87 46.42 18.22
C ALA A 8 -62.48 46.47 18.91
N GLY A 9 -61.85 45.31 19.11
CA GLY A 9 -60.50 45.20 19.64
C GLY A 9 -59.43 45.88 18.76
N ALA A 10 -59.62 45.89 17.43
CA ALA A 10 -58.76 46.60 16.50
C ALA A 10 -58.87 48.13 16.61
N SER A 11 -59.99 48.66 17.10
CA SER A 11 -60.15 50.10 17.41
C SER A 11 -59.51 50.50 18.74
N LEU A 12 -59.29 49.54 19.64
CA LEU A 12 -58.70 49.75 20.97
C LEU A 12 -57.18 49.53 20.99
N ARG A 13 -56.63 48.77 20.04
CA ARG A 13 -55.19 48.47 19.93
C ARG A 13 -54.59 49.22 18.75
N ARG A 14 -53.48 49.94 18.96
CA ARG A 14 -52.76 50.68 17.88
C ARG A 14 -51.88 49.79 16.99
N THR A 15 -51.79 48.50 17.30
CA THR A 15 -50.90 47.56 16.60
C THR A 15 -51.58 47.05 15.31
N PRO A 16 -50.90 47.13 14.15
CA PRO A 16 -51.46 46.63 12.89
C PRO A 16 -51.86 45.15 12.99
N THR A 17 -53.00 44.79 12.39
CA THR A 17 -53.50 43.41 12.34
C THR A 17 -53.79 43.01 10.90
N THR A 18 -53.83 41.71 10.61
CA THR A 18 -54.32 41.22 9.32
C THR A 18 -55.79 41.60 9.13
N ARG A 19 -56.25 41.72 7.88
CA ARG A 19 -57.63 42.13 7.56
C ARG A 19 -58.71 41.21 8.14
N ASP A 20 -58.36 39.94 8.35
CA ASP A 20 -59.20 38.92 8.98
C ASP A 20 -59.06 38.86 10.52
N LEU A 21 -58.22 39.74 11.09
CA LEU A 21 -57.94 39.90 12.52
C LEU A 21 -57.31 38.67 13.19
N ARG A 22 -56.75 37.73 12.42
CA ARG A 22 -56.12 36.51 12.94
C ARG A 22 -54.68 36.69 13.40
N ALA A 23 -53.96 37.69 12.88
CA ALA A 23 -52.58 37.98 13.29
C ALA A 23 -52.39 39.46 13.63
N VAL A 24 -51.45 39.73 14.54
CA VAL A 24 -51.02 41.06 14.98
C VAL A 24 -49.55 41.24 14.59
N TYR A 25 -49.22 42.34 13.92
CA TYR A 25 -47.83 42.70 13.57
C TYR A 25 -47.20 43.53 14.70
N ARG A 26 -46.39 42.88 15.55
CA ARG A 26 -45.67 43.53 16.65
C ARG A 26 -44.39 44.18 16.14
N THR A 27 -44.48 45.41 15.65
CA THR A 27 -43.32 46.25 15.30
C THR A 27 -42.68 46.93 16.51
N ASP A 28 -43.29 46.78 17.68
CA ASP A 28 -42.87 47.30 18.99
C ASP A 28 -41.96 46.34 19.76
N GLN A 29 -41.68 45.16 19.20
CA GLN A 29 -40.85 44.13 19.82
C GLN A 29 -39.72 43.74 18.87
N THR A 30 -38.48 43.73 19.36
CA THR A 30 -37.34 43.14 18.66
C THR A 30 -37.25 41.65 19.01
N VAL A 31 -36.91 40.82 18.03
CA VAL A 31 -36.57 39.42 18.29
C VAL A 31 -35.25 39.37 19.05
N GLU A 32 -35.20 38.68 20.19
CA GLU A 32 -33.97 38.43 20.94
C GLU A 32 -33.26 37.24 20.29
N ASP A 33 -32.43 37.52 19.29
CA ASP A 33 -31.61 36.53 18.58
C ASP A 33 -30.11 36.87 18.63
N SER A 34 -29.73 37.88 19.42
CA SER A 34 -28.34 38.27 19.68
C SER A 34 -27.46 37.11 20.19
N PRO A 35 -27.89 36.22 21.11
CA PRO A 35 -27.05 35.13 21.60
C PRO A 35 -26.66 34.15 20.50
N TYR A 36 -27.53 33.93 19.52
CA TYR A 36 -27.23 33.07 18.36
C TYR A 36 -26.29 33.76 17.37
N ARG A 37 -26.48 35.06 17.12
CA ARG A 37 -25.56 35.85 16.28
C ARG A 37 -24.17 35.93 16.91
N GLU A 38 -24.10 36.19 18.21
CA GLU A 38 -22.86 36.22 18.97
C GLU A 38 -22.19 34.84 19.04
N ARG A 39 -22.96 33.75 19.14
CA ARG A 39 -22.43 32.39 19.05
C ARG A 39 -21.75 32.13 17.69
N TRP A 40 -22.32 32.61 16.59
CA TRP A 40 -21.76 32.46 15.24
C TRP A 40 -20.56 33.39 14.98
N ALA A 41 -20.56 34.58 15.58
CA ALA A 41 -19.44 35.51 15.49
C ALA A 41 -18.15 34.89 16.03
N HIS A 42 -17.04 35.17 15.35
CA HIS A 42 -15.72 34.57 15.57
C HIS A 42 -14.62 35.60 15.30
N ASP A 43 -13.42 35.35 15.84
CA ASP A 43 -12.28 36.28 15.79
C ASP A 43 -11.59 36.21 14.42
N LYS A 44 -11.40 34.98 13.91
CA LYS A 44 -10.75 34.72 12.62
C LYS A 44 -11.10 33.34 12.09
N VAL A 45 -10.81 33.14 10.80
CA VAL A 45 -10.90 31.86 10.10
C VAL A 45 -9.53 31.54 9.50
N VAL A 46 -9.07 30.30 9.68
CA VAL A 46 -7.78 29.83 9.16
C VAL A 46 -7.99 28.63 8.25
N ARG A 47 -7.27 28.57 7.12
CA ARG A 47 -7.27 27.40 6.24
C ARG A 47 -6.41 26.30 6.86
N SER A 48 -6.96 25.10 7.01
CA SER A 48 -6.14 23.91 7.28
C SER A 48 -6.78 22.67 6.66
N THR A 49 -6.24 21.50 6.97
CA THR A 49 -6.76 20.20 6.52
C THR A 49 -6.52 19.14 7.60
N HIS A 50 -6.70 17.87 7.26
CA HIS A 50 -6.69 16.73 8.16
C HIS A 50 -5.60 15.75 7.74
N GLY A 51 -4.60 15.58 8.59
CA GLY A 51 -3.47 14.67 8.37
C GLY A 51 -3.80 13.22 8.75
N VAL A 52 -4.85 12.69 8.13
CA VAL A 52 -5.37 11.34 8.35
C VAL A 52 -5.55 10.60 7.03
N ASN A 53 -5.29 9.29 7.05
CA ASN A 53 -5.31 8.42 5.87
C ASN A 53 -6.75 8.13 5.38
N CYS A 54 -7.39 9.13 4.75
CA CYS A 54 -8.78 9.04 4.30
C CYS A 54 -8.98 9.24 2.80
N THR A 55 -7.92 9.52 2.04
CA THR A 55 -7.92 10.00 0.64
C THR A 55 -8.63 11.34 0.42
N GLY A 56 -9.33 11.88 1.41
CA GLY A 56 -10.18 13.04 1.23
C GLY A 56 -9.42 14.33 0.92
N SER A 57 -8.27 14.58 1.56
CA SER A 57 -7.46 15.81 1.41
C SER A 57 -8.33 17.08 1.32
N CYS A 58 -9.29 17.20 2.22
CA CYS A 58 -10.30 18.27 2.19
C CYS A 58 -9.74 19.53 2.88
N SER A 59 -9.93 20.71 2.28
CA SER A 59 -9.54 21.99 2.86
C SER A 59 -10.69 22.52 3.73
N TRP A 60 -10.37 23.03 4.92
CA TRP A 60 -11.35 23.46 5.92
C TRP A 60 -11.08 24.90 6.38
N LYS A 61 -12.17 25.59 6.72
CA LYS A 61 -12.24 26.83 7.48
C LYS A 61 -12.26 26.47 8.96
N VAL A 62 -11.18 26.75 9.68
CA VAL A 62 -11.06 26.55 11.12
C VAL A 62 -11.41 27.85 11.82
N TYR A 63 -12.45 27.84 12.64
CA TYR A 63 -12.94 29.03 13.33
C TYR A 63 -12.28 29.16 14.69
N VAL A 64 -11.76 30.36 14.96
CA VAL A 64 -11.23 30.75 16.27
C VAL A 64 -12.15 31.78 16.88
N LYS A 65 -12.55 31.55 18.13
CA LYS A 65 -13.36 32.47 18.93
C LYS A 65 -12.80 32.48 20.35
N ASP A 66 -12.63 33.67 20.91
CA ASP A 66 -11.99 33.90 22.21
C ASP A 66 -10.60 33.24 22.30
N GLY A 67 -9.86 33.27 21.18
CA GLY A 67 -8.54 32.65 21.05
C GLY A 67 -8.54 31.11 21.05
N LEU A 68 -9.70 30.45 21.03
CA LEU A 68 -9.84 29.00 21.01
C LEU A 68 -10.40 28.52 19.67
N ILE A 69 -9.90 27.39 19.15
CA ILE A 69 -10.58 26.65 18.09
C ILE A 69 -11.97 26.20 18.57
N THR A 70 -13.03 26.55 17.86
CA THR A 70 -14.41 26.22 18.28
C THR A 70 -15.10 25.20 17.36
N TRP A 71 -15.02 25.38 16.05
CA TRP A 71 -15.59 24.48 15.05
C TRP A 71 -14.90 24.67 13.69
N GLU A 72 -15.29 23.85 12.73
CA GLU A 72 -14.82 23.87 11.35
C GLU A 72 -15.99 23.77 10.35
N THR A 73 -15.83 24.41 9.20
CA THR A 73 -16.69 24.18 8.02
C THR A 73 -15.80 24.01 6.79
N GLN A 74 -16.28 23.38 5.73
CA GLN A 74 -15.45 23.16 4.55
C GLN A 74 -15.09 24.47 3.84
N GLN A 75 -13.92 24.48 3.20
CA GLN A 75 -13.63 25.45 2.15
C GLN A 75 -14.35 25.06 0.87
N THR A 76 -14.70 26.06 0.07
CA THR A 76 -15.46 25.88 -1.18
C THR A 76 -14.79 26.58 -2.35
N ASP A 77 -13.50 26.90 -2.21
CA ASP A 77 -12.73 27.72 -3.15
C ASP A 77 -11.67 26.91 -3.92
N TYR A 78 -11.95 25.62 -4.13
CA TYR A 78 -11.17 24.80 -5.05
C TYR A 78 -11.20 25.42 -6.45
N PRO A 79 -10.07 25.40 -7.21
CA PRO A 79 -10.08 25.88 -8.58
C PRO A 79 -11.11 25.14 -9.43
N SER A 80 -11.91 25.90 -10.20
CA SER A 80 -13.00 25.34 -11.02
C SER A 80 -12.51 24.27 -11.98
N VAL A 81 -13.31 23.22 -12.15
CA VAL A 81 -13.05 22.12 -13.08
C VAL A 81 -13.60 22.34 -14.49
N GLY A 82 -14.27 23.48 -14.74
CA GLY A 82 -14.91 23.81 -16.01
C GLY A 82 -16.45 23.77 -15.94
N PRO A 83 -17.13 24.36 -16.94
CA PRO A 83 -18.58 24.59 -16.88
C PRO A 83 -19.45 23.34 -17.15
N ASP A 84 -18.87 22.24 -17.61
CA ASP A 84 -19.56 21.01 -18.02
C ASP A 84 -19.46 19.88 -16.99
N ARG A 85 -18.90 20.17 -15.80
CA ARG A 85 -18.63 19.24 -14.70
C ARG A 85 -19.09 19.87 -13.38
N PRO A 86 -19.55 19.06 -12.41
CA PRO A 86 -19.77 19.56 -11.05
C PRO A 86 -18.45 19.99 -10.40
N GLU A 87 -18.51 20.90 -9.44
CA GLU A 87 -17.31 21.35 -8.73
C GLU A 87 -16.90 20.37 -7.64
N TYR A 88 -15.64 20.44 -7.21
CA TYR A 88 -15.14 19.63 -6.07
C TYR A 88 -15.72 20.07 -4.73
N GLU A 89 -16.22 21.30 -4.62
CA GLU A 89 -16.78 21.81 -3.37
C GLU A 89 -18.07 21.05 -2.99
N PRO A 90 -18.39 20.89 -1.69
CA PRO A 90 -17.62 21.33 -0.53
C PRO A 90 -16.60 20.29 -0.03
N ARG A 91 -16.56 19.09 -0.62
CA ARG A 91 -15.87 17.91 -0.03
C ARG A 91 -16.29 17.70 1.45
N GLY A 92 -15.36 17.23 2.28
CA GLY A 92 -15.56 16.99 3.70
C GLY A 92 -16.25 15.67 4.01
N CYS A 93 -16.30 15.33 5.30
CA CYS A 93 -16.96 14.11 5.79
C CYS A 93 -17.34 14.30 7.27
N PRO A 94 -18.23 13.47 7.85
CA PRO A 94 -18.66 13.62 9.24
C PRO A 94 -17.53 13.48 10.26
N ARG A 95 -16.47 12.70 9.93
CA ARG A 95 -15.29 12.57 10.79
C ARG A 95 -14.53 13.90 10.86
N GLY A 96 -14.20 14.46 9.70
CA GLY A 96 -13.49 15.73 9.60
C GLY A 96 -14.25 16.90 10.23
N ALA A 97 -15.58 16.90 10.16
CA ALA A 97 -16.43 17.91 10.82
C ALA A 97 -16.46 17.83 12.35
N ALA A 98 -15.86 16.79 12.94
CA ALA A 98 -15.80 16.57 14.38
C ALA A 98 -14.37 16.66 14.93
N PHE A 99 -13.40 17.13 14.14
CA PHE A 99 -11.99 17.11 14.53
C PHE A 99 -11.67 18.13 15.63
N SER A 100 -12.30 19.31 15.61
CA SER A 100 -12.11 20.36 16.64
C SER A 100 -12.29 19.86 18.08
N TRP A 101 -13.06 18.80 18.29
CA TRP A 101 -13.21 18.12 19.59
C TRP A 101 -11.86 17.74 20.21
N TYR A 102 -10.91 17.26 19.40
CA TYR A 102 -9.63 16.74 19.89
C TYR A 102 -8.79 17.76 20.62
N THR A 103 -8.80 19.01 20.15
CA THR A 103 -7.94 20.09 20.62
C THR A 103 -7.96 20.19 22.13
N TYR A 104 -9.15 20.08 22.75
CA TYR A 104 -9.35 20.19 24.20
C TYR A 104 -9.99 18.97 24.85
N SER A 105 -10.06 17.86 24.12
CA SER A 105 -10.67 16.62 24.60
C SER A 105 -9.98 16.05 25.84
N PRO A 106 -10.67 15.18 26.60
CA PRO A 106 -10.06 14.40 27.68
C PRO A 106 -8.96 13.44 27.21
N THR A 107 -8.91 13.08 25.92
CA THR A 107 -7.93 12.15 25.36
C THR A 107 -6.66 12.83 24.85
N ARG A 108 -6.63 14.17 24.82
CA ARG A 108 -5.48 14.97 24.40
C ARG A 108 -4.23 14.66 25.22
N VAL A 109 -3.12 14.33 24.55
CA VAL A 109 -1.80 14.25 25.18
C VAL A 109 -1.27 15.68 25.35
N ARG A 110 -1.04 16.09 26.60
CA ARG A 110 -0.72 17.49 26.96
C ARG A 110 0.76 17.71 27.28
N TYR A 111 1.44 16.66 27.74
CA TYR A 111 2.80 16.69 28.25
C TYR A 111 3.56 15.45 27.78
N PRO A 112 4.90 15.48 27.76
CA PRO A 112 5.70 14.26 27.67
C PRO A 112 5.35 13.32 28.84
N HIS A 113 5.11 12.05 28.53
CA HIS A 113 4.88 11.00 29.52
C HIS A 113 5.84 9.85 29.31
N ALA A 114 6.30 9.23 30.40
CA ALA A 114 7.08 8.00 30.34
C ALA A 114 6.57 6.97 31.35
N ARG A 115 6.88 5.69 31.16
CA ARG A 115 6.54 4.63 32.11
C ARG A 115 7.28 4.89 33.43
N GLY A 116 6.56 5.02 34.54
CA GLY A 116 7.14 5.38 35.84
C GLY A 116 8.29 4.48 36.27
N VAL A 117 8.13 3.16 36.12
CA VAL A 117 9.18 2.17 36.43
C VAL A 117 10.45 2.39 35.59
N LEU A 118 10.32 2.75 34.32
CA LEU A 118 11.48 3.06 33.48
C LEU A 118 12.16 4.35 33.94
N VAL A 119 11.39 5.37 34.28
CA VAL A 119 11.90 6.66 34.77
C VAL A 119 12.67 6.49 36.08
N GLU A 120 12.15 5.67 37.01
CA GLU A 120 12.84 5.33 38.27
C GLU A 120 14.20 4.68 38.00
N LEU A 121 14.23 3.60 37.21
CA LEU A 121 15.45 2.90 36.83
C LEU A 121 16.46 3.84 36.13
N TYR A 122 15.96 4.68 35.21
CA TYR A 122 16.79 5.63 34.47
C TYR A 122 17.41 6.70 35.36
N ARG A 123 16.63 7.30 36.26
CA ARG A 123 17.14 8.32 37.20
C ARG A 123 18.16 7.72 38.17
N GLU A 124 17.91 6.53 38.69
CA GLU A 124 18.86 5.81 39.56
C GLU A 124 20.18 5.50 38.85
N ALA A 125 20.12 4.93 37.64
CA ALA A 125 21.30 4.60 36.85
C ALA A 125 22.07 5.88 36.46
N LYS A 126 21.37 6.92 35.98
CA LYS A 126 21.98 8.20 35.60
C LYS A 126 22.64 8.90 36.79
N ALA A 127 21.99 8.93 37.95
CA ALA A 127 22.56 9.54 39.15
C ALA A 127 23.88 8.87 39.59
N ARG A 128 24.00 7.56 39.38
CA ARG A 128 25.22 6.81 39.71
C ARG A 128 26.31 6.89 38.64
N LEU A 129 25.95 6.83 37.35
CA LEU A 129 26.91 6.74 36.25
C LEU A 129 27.29 8.09 35.64
N GLY A 130 26.46 9.12 35.80
CA GLY A 130 26.67 10.46 35.24
C GLY A 130 26.47 10.58 33.72
N ASP A 131 26.49 9.48 32.98
CA ASP A 131 26.28 9.42 31.53
C ASP A 131 24.91 8.80 31.17
N PRO A 132 24.03 9.55 30.46
CA PRO A 132 22.77 9.06 29.89
C PRO A 132 22.89 7.75 29.09
N VAL A 133 23.92 7.59 28.27
CA VAL A 133 24.10 6.44 27.37
C VAL A 133 24.48 5.20 28.17
N ALA A 134 25.42 5.33 29.13
CA ALA A 134 25.74 4.27 30.07
C ALA A 134 24.57 3.90 30.98
N ALA A 135 23.75 4.86 31.42
CA ALA A 135 22.55 4.61 32.20
C ALA A 135 21.54 3.74 31.44
N TRP A 136 21.30 4.05 30.17
CA TRP A 136 20.46 3.21 29.31
C TRP A 136 21.04 1.80 29.12
N ALA A 137 22.35 1.72 28.83
CA ALA A 137 23.05 0.46 28.64
C ALA A 137 22.94 -0.49 29.86
N GLU A 138 22.99 0.05 31.07
CA GLU A 138 22.83 -0.75 32.29
C GLU A 138 21.41 -1.32 32.42
N ILE A 139 20.39 -0.54 32.05
CA ILE A 139 18.99 -0.96 32.18
C ILE A 139 18.65 -2.03 31.15
N THR A 140 19.10 -1.88 29.92
CA THR A 140 18.81 -2.84 28.84
C THR A 140 19.72 -4.06 28.86
N GLY A 141 20.94 -3.93 29.40
CA GLY A 141 21.89 -5.04 29.59
C GLY A 141 21.52 -5.98 30.75
N ASP A 142 20.65 -5.56 31.66
CA ASP A 142 20.13 -6.35 32.77
C ASP A 142 18.75 -6.93 32.42
N PRO A 143 18.62 -8.26 32.22
CA PRO A 143 17.35 -8.88 31.82
C PRO A 143 16.19 -8.62 32.79
N ASP A 144 16.46 -8.54 34.08
CA ASP A 144 15.44 -8.33 35.11
C ASP A 144 14.94 -6.89 35.08
N LYS A 145 15.84 -5.90 35.03
CA LYS A 145 15.46 -4.47 34.88
C LYS A 145 14.68 -4.25 33.59
N ARG A 146 15.13 -4.86 32.49
CA ARG A 146 14.46 -4.81 31.20
C ARG A 146 13.05 -5.39 31.25
N HIS A 147 12.89 -6.58 31.80
CA HIS A 147 11.59 -7.22 31.93
C HIS A 147 10.61 -6.42 32.81
N ARG A 148 11.11 -5.78 33.88
CA ARG A 148 10.28 -4.99 34.82
C ARG A 148 9.48 -3.88 34.14
N TYR A 149 10.08 -3.07 33.27
CA TYR A 149 9.32 -2.01 32.59
C TYR A 149 8.56 -2.53 31.37
N GLN A 150 9.09 -3.52 30.64
CA GLN A 150 8.41 -4.09 29.47
C GLN A 150 7.08 -4.76 29.85
N SER A 151 7.06 -5.51 30.96
CA SER A 151 5.85 -6.16 31.47
C SER A 151 4.80 -5.17 32.02
N ALA A 152 5.16 -3.90 32.21
CA ALA A 152 4.28 -2.80 32.60
C ALA A 152 3.61 -2.09 31.40
N ARG A 153 4.06 -2.36 30.16
CA ARG A 153 3.43 -1.83 28.93
C ARG A 153 1.95 -2.23 28.89
N GLY A 154 1.08 -1.25 28.61
CA GLY A 154 -0.38 -1.46 28.53
C GLY A 154 -1.14 -1.51 29.86
N LYS A 155 -0.47 -1.32 31.02
CA LYS A 155 -1.09 -1.44 32.37
C LYS A 155 -1.26 -0.09 33.12
N GLY A 156 -1.12 1.04 32.44
CA GLY A 156 -1.10 2.37 33.08
C GLY A 156 0.26 2.68 33.76
N GLY A 157 0.30 3.67 34.65
CA GLY A 157 1.57 4.10 35.28
C GLY A 157 2.48 4.96 34.39
N LEU A 158 1.90 5.65 33.41
CA LEU A 158 2.57 6.73 32.69
C LEU A 158 2.61 7.97 33.60
N VAL A 159 3.79 8.53 33.79
CA VAL A 159 4.03 9.73 34.62
C VAL A 159 4.47 10.89 33.74
N ARG A 160 4.07 12.10 34.10
CA ARG A 160 4.52 13.33 33.44
C ARG A 160 6.02 13.52 33.67
N ILE A 161 6.76 13.81 32.60
CA ILE A 161 8.18 14.19 32.64
C ILE A 161 8.41 15.49 31.87
N THR A 162 9.64 16.01 31.89
CA THR A 162 10.01 17.21 31.11
C THR A 162 10.39 16.84 29.68
N TRP A 163 10.35 17.81 28.76
CA TRP A 163 10.85 17.62 27.40
C TRP A 163 12.34 17.24 27.36
N ASP A 164 13.17 17.85 28.21
CA ASP A 164 14.61 17.58 28.23
C ASP A 164 14.90 16.15 28.69
N GLU A 165 14.23 15.67 29.74
CA GLU A 165 14.35 14.28 30.21
C GLU A 165 13.83 13.28 29.16
N ALA A 166 12.71 13.60 28.51
CA ALA A 166 12.14 12.76 27.45
C ALA A 166 13.09 12.62 26.25
N LEU A 167 13.63 13.74 25.75
CA LEU A 167 14.56 13.75 24.63
C LEU A 167 15.90 13.11 24.98
N GLU A 168 16.36 13.26 26.22
CA GLU A 168 17.59 12.62 26.71
C GLU A 168 17.45 11.09 26.78
N ILE A 169 16.37 10.56 27.34
CA ILE A 169 16.09 9.11 27.37
C ILE A 169 16.03 8.56 25.94
N ALA A 170 15.28 9.23 25.06
CA ALA A 170 15.16 8.81 23.67
C ALA A 170 16.53 8.82 22.97
N ALA A 171 17.28 9.92 23.04
CA ALA A 171 18.59 10.03 22.41
C ALA A 171 19.60 9.04 22.97
N ALA A 172 19.63 8.81 24.29
CA ALA A 172 20.50 7.83 24.92
C ALA A 172 20.22 6.41 24.41
N ALA A 173 18.95 6.05 24.25
CA ALA A 173 18.56 4.77 23.68
C ALA A 173 19.02 4.61 22.21
N HIS A 174 18.91 5.68 21.41
CA HIS A 174 19.38 5.68 20.03
C HIS A 174 20.91 5.54 19.96
N VAL A 175 21.67 6.37 20.68
CA VAL A 175 23.14 6.35 20.69
C VAL A 175 23.68 5.01 21.19
N HIS A 176 23.10 4.47 22.27
CA HIS A 176 23.47 3.14 22.77
C HIS A 176 23.23 2.06 21.71
N THR A 177 22.06 2.06 21.08
CA THR A 177 21.70 1.04 20.08
C THR A 177 22.60 1.12 18.85
N LEU A 178 22.85 2.33 18.33
CA LEU A 178 23.76 2.58 17.21
C LEU A 178 25.16 2.01 17.48
N LYS A 179 25.68 2.24 18.69
CA LYS A 179 27.02 1.79 19.09
C LYS A 179 27.08 0.29 19.34
N ALA A 180 26.12 -0.28 20.07
CA ALA A 180 26.19 -1.65 20.56
C ALA A 180 25.71 -2.69 19.55
N TYR A 181 24.68 -2.38 18.76
CA TYR A 181 24.02 -3.32 17.87
C TYR A 181 24.03 -2.87 16.41
N GLY A 182 23.94 -1.56 16.20
CA GLY A 182 23.99 -0.93 14.88
C GLY A 182 22.72 -0.17 14.50
N PRO A 183 22.81 0.69 13.47
CA PRO A 183 21.71 1.52 12.99
C PRO A 183 20.48 0.73 12.53
N ASP A 184 20.65 -0.46 11.99
CA ASP A 184 19.55 -1.31 11.50
C ASP A 184 18.77 -2.04 12.61
N ARG A 185 19.13 -1.83 13.90
CA ARG A 185 18.34 -2.25 15.07
C ARG A 185 17.43 -1.15 15.60
N ILE A 186 17.46 0.04 15.00
CA ILE A 186 16.50 1.12 15.23
C ILE A 186 15.54 1.11 14.04
N ALA A 187 14.23 1.30 14.26
CA ALA A 187 13.27 1.38 13.17
C ALA A 187 12.26 2.52 13.37
N GLY A 188 11.84 3.10 12.25
CA GLY A 188 10.81 4.13 12.21
C GLY A 188 9.56 3.60 11.51
N PHE A 189 8.39 3.83 12.11
CA PHE A 189 7.11 3.54 11.48
C PHE A 189 6.23 4.78 11.42
N SER A 190 6.05 5.31 10.21
CA SER A 190 5.10 6.37 9.91
C SER A 190 4.52 6.17 8.51
N PRO A 191 3.20 5.99 8.38
CA PRO A 191 2.59 5.64 7.12
C PRO A 191 2.21 6.88 6.30
N ILE A 192 1.90 6.70 5.02
CA ILE A 192 1.07 7.64 4.24
C ILE A 192 1.58 9.08 4.30
N PRO A 193 2.69 9.39 3.61
CA PRO A 193 3.26 10.74 3.56
C PRO A 193 2.31 11.79 2.97
N ALA A 194 1.43 11.44 2.03
CA ALA A 194 0.62 12.41 1.29
C ALA A 194 -0.41 13.16 2.14
N MET A 195 -0.76 12.63 3.33
CA MET A 195 -1.68 13.31 4.25
C MET A 195 -1.00 14.44 5.04
N SER A 196 0.33 14.41 5.21
CA SER A 196 1.09 15.47 5.93
C SER A 196 2.59 15.28 5.66
N MET A 197 3.05 15.83 4.55
CA MET A 197 4.34 15.51 3.93
C MET A 197 5.55 15.89 4.79
N ALA A 198 5.58 17.09 5.37
CA ALA A 198 6.67 17.58 6.22
C ALA A 198 6.73 16.81 7.54
N SER A 199 5.59 16.54 8.17
CA SER A 199 5.53 15.73 9.41
C SER A 199 6.01 14.29 9.20
N HIS A 200 5.76 13.71 8.03
CA HIS A 200 6.37 12.42 7.67
C HIS A 200 7.88 12.58 7.42
N ALA A 201 8.24 13.51 6.53
CA ALA A 201 9.59 13.62 6.00
C ALA A 201 10.62 13.97 7.09
N VAL A 202 10.30 14.82 8.07
CA VAL A 202 11.26 15.19 9.12
C VAL A 202 11.69 14.01 9.98
N GLY A 203 10.75 13.13 10.35
CA GLY A 203 11.05 11.90 11.08
C GLY A 203 11.81 10.89 10.20
N ALA A 204 11.34 10.65 8.98
CA ALA A 204 12.00 9.75 8.04
C ALA A 204 13.44 10.21 7.70
N ARG A 205 13.65 11.52 7.58
CA ARG A 205 14.94 12.16 7.36
C ARG A 205 15.88 11.92 8.55
N PHE A 206 15.40 12.11 9.77
CA PHE A 206 16.17 11.77 10.97
C PHE A 206 16.59 10.30 10.98
N MET A 207 15.66 9.37 10.73
CA MET A 207 15.97 7.93 10.65
C MET A 207 17.02 7.66 9.57
N SER A 208 16.87 8.24 8.38
CA SER A 208 17.79 8.05 7.26
C SER A 208 19.21 8.58 7.53
N LEU A 209 19.33 9.73 8.21
CA LEU A 209 20.61 10.32 8.59
C LEU A 209 21.37 9.44 9.59
N ILE A 210 20.68 8.89 10.60
CA ILE A 210 21.31 7.97 11.57
C ILE A 210 21.53 6.55 11.01
N GLY A 211 20.96 6.25 9.84
CA GLY A 211 21.05 4.96 9.16
C GLY A 211 19.95 3.97 9.53
N ALA A 212 18.93 4.37 10.26
CA ALA A 212 17.85 3.47 10.65
C ALA A 212 16.85 3.22 9.51
N PRO A 213 16.32 1.99 9.35
CA PRO A 213 15.26 1.68 8.40
C PRO A 213 13.95 2.43 8.67
N MET A 214 13.37 2.95 7.59
CA MET A 214 11.94 3.25 7.51
C MET A 214 11.17 2.01 7.08
N ILE A 215 10.17 1.63 7.86
CA ILE A 215 9.29 0.50 7.58
C ILE A 215 8.15 0.97 6.65
N SER A 216 7.93 0.25 5.55
CA SER A 216 6.87 0.55 4.59
C SER A 216 5.47 0.33 5.16
N PHE A 217 4.47 0.91 4.48
CA PHE A 217 3.09 0.92 4.94
C PHE A 217 2.10 0.41 3.90
N TYR A 218 2.36 0.59 2.60
CA TYR A 218 1.33 0.35 1.58
C TYR A 218 1.10 -1.15 1.37
N ASP A 219 2.19 -1.91 1.26
CA ASP A 219 2.20 -3.37 1.32
C ASP A 219 1.66 -3.87 2.67
N TRP A 220 2.18 -3.32 3.77
CA TRP A 220 1.80 -3.69 5.13
C TRP A 220 0.30 -3.52 5.41
N TYR A 221 -0.32 -2.47 4.87
CA TYR A 221 -1.76 -2.21 5.04
C TYR A 221 -2.64 -3.08 4.16
N ALA A 222 -2.02 -3.85 3.25
CA ALA A 222 -2.68 -4.50 2.11
C ALA A 222 -3.40 -3.49 1.22
N ASP A 223 -2.91 -2.26 1.20
CA ASP A 223 -3.40 -1.22 0.31
C ASP A 223 -2.70 -1.32 -1.05
N LEU A 224 -1.44 -1.75 -1.11
CA LEU A 224 -0.74 -2.09 -2.35
C LEU A 224 -1.51 -3.16 -3.14
N PRO A 225 -2.00 -2.85 -4.35
CA PRO A 225 -2.53 -3.85 -5.25
C PRO A 225 -1.36 -4.49 -5.99
N ILE A 226 -0.91 -5.67 -5.56
CA ILE A 226 0.25 -6.36 -6.17
C ILE A 226 0.10 -6.60 -7.68
N ALA A 227 -1.15 -6.69 -8.15
CA ALA A 227 -1.48 -6.73 -9.56
C ALA A 227 -0.99 -5.48 -10.35
N SER A 228 -0.92 -4.29 -9.74
CA SER A 228 -0.47 -3.07 -10.43
C SER A 228 1.00 -3.16 -10.83
N PRO A 229 1.96 -3.43 -9.92
CA PRO A 229 3.34 -3.71 -10.33
C PRO A 229 3.44 -4.84 -11.35
N GLN A 230 2.72 -5.95 -11.13
CA GLN A 230 2.73 -7.10 -12.03
C GLN A 230 2.33 -6.74 -13.47
N VAL A 231 1.24 -5.96 -13.64
CA VAL A 231 0.64 -5.65 -14.95
C VAL A 231 1.28 -4.41 -15.57
N PHE A 232 1.54 -3.35 -14.79
CA PHE A 232 1.90 -2.03 -15.30
C PHE A 232 3.35 -1.63 -15.01
N GLY A 233 4.03 -2.31 -14.09
CA GLY A 233 5.28 -1.82 -13.55
C GLY A 233 5.15 -0.49 -12.83
N ASP A 234 4.00 -0.21 -12.23
CA ASP A 234 3.77 0.99 -11.40
C ASP A 234 3.18 0.58 -10.05
N GLN A 235 3.56 1.28 -8.97
CA GLN A 235 3.07 1.01 -7.62
C GLN A 235 1.54 1.12 -7.59
N THR A 236 1.03 2.29 -7.96
CA THR A 236 -0.38 2.66 -8.05
C THR A 236 -0.45 4.01 -8.76
N ASP A 237 -1.24 4.08 -9.83
CA ASP A 237 -1.59 5.35 -10.46
C ASP A 237 -3.01 5.23 -11.01
N VAL A 238 -3.92 6.06 -10.49
CA VAL A 238 -5.36 5.92 -10.68
C VAL A 238 -5.99 7.24 -11.13
N PRO A 239 -7.16 7.20 -11.80
CA PRO A 239 -7.86 8.41 -12.22
C PRO A 239 -8.26 9.24 -10.99
N GLU A 240 -8.35 10.56 -11.17
CA GLU A 240 -8.99 11.38 -10.16
C GLU A 240 -10.51 11.14 -10.12
N SER A 241 -11.18 11.51 -9.03
CA SER A 241 -12.64 11.32 -8.94
C SER A 241 -13.42 12.16 -9.95
N GLY A 242 -12.89 13.32 -10.35
CA GLY A 242 -13.45 14.12 -11.43
C GLY A 242 -13.52 13.38 -12.77
N ASP A 243 -12.69 12.35 -12.99
CA ASP A 243 -12.73 11.53 -14.21
C ASP A 243 -13.86 10.48 -14.17
N TRP A 244 -14.47 10.21 -13.00
CA TRP A 244 -15.66 9.36 -12.92
C TRP A 244 -16.84 9.98 -13.65
N TRP A 245 -16.89 11.31 -13.75
CA TRP A 245 -17.85 12.04 -14.59
C TRP A 245 -17.77 11.63 -16.06
N ASP A 246 -16.55 11.35 -16.52
CA ASP A 246 -16.28 11.00 -17.90
C ASP A 246 -16.50 9.49 -18.15
N ALA A 247 -16.78 8.65 -17.14
CA ALA A 247 -17.13 7.25 -17.39
C ALA A 247 -18.55 7.11 -17.99
N ALA A 248 -18.71 6.23 -18.98
CA ALA A 248 -20.01 5.87 -19.54
C ALA A 248 -20.63 4.67 -18.81
N TYR A 249 -19.79 3.80 -18.25
CA TYR A 249 -20.17 2.67 -17.40
C TYR A 249 -19.27 2.63 -16.18
N LEU A 250 -19.84 2.61 -14.97
CA LEU A 250 -19.07 2.64 -13.73
C LEU A 250 -19.43 1.42 -12.87
N MET A 251 -18.45 0.57 -12.58
CA MET A 251 -18.63 -0.59 -11.71
C MET A 251 -17.90 -0.37 -10.38
N LEU A 252 -18.63 -0.36 -9.26
CA LEU A 252 -18.04 -0.31 -7.93
C LEU A 252 -17.86 -1.73 -7.40
N TRP A 253 -16.63 -2.23 -7.41
CA TRP A 253 -16.33 -3.61 -7.08
C TRP A 253 -15.51 -3.72 -5.80
N GLY A 254 -16.14 -4.11 -4.69
CA GLY A 254 -15.47 -4.14 -3.39
C GLY A 254 -15.06 -2.75 -2.86
N SER A 255 -15.76 -1.69 -3.30
CA SER A 255 -15.51 -0.30 -2.90
C SER A 255 -16.81 0.37 -2.43
N ASN A 256 -16.89 0.73 -1.15
CA ASN A 256 -18.06 1.38 -0.57
C ASN A 256 -17.96 2.92 -0.66
N VAL A 257 -18.03 3.45 -1.88
CA VAL A 257 -17.75 4.86 -2.23
C VAL A 257 -18.40 5.89 -1.28
N PRO A 258 -19.70 5.83 -0.95
CA PRO A 258 -20.32 6.83 -0.07
C PRO A 258 -19.72 6.87 1.35
N VAL A 259 -19.15 5.76 1.82
CA VAL A 259 -18.59 5.63 3.17
C VAL A 259 -17.09 5.93 3.18
N THR A 260 -16.34 5.29 2.28
CA THR A 260 -14.88 5.33 2.30
C THR A 260 -14.29 6.42 1.42
N ARG A 261 -15.07 6.94 0.45
CA ARG A 261 -14.75 8.05 -0.47
C ARG A 261 -15.82 9.15 -0.38
N THR A 262 -16.34 9.39 0.83
CA THR A 262 -17.42 10.35 1.11
C THR A 262 -17.31 11.69 0.36
N PRO A 263 -16.16 12.42 0.38
CA PRO A 263 -16.08 13.73 -0.27
C PRO A 263 -16.14 13.67 -1.81
N ASP A 264 -15.95 12.49 -2.41
CA ASP A 264 -15.89 12.30 -3.86
C ASP A 264 -17.14 11.56 -4.40
N ALA A 265 -18.02 11.07 -3.52
CA ALA A 265 -19.18 10.27 -3.90
C ALA A 265 -20.20 11.01 -4.79
N HIS A 266 -20.18 12.35 -4.77
CA HIS A 266 -21.07 13.16 -5.62
C HIS A 266 -20.77 12.96 -7.10
N TRP A 267 -19.50 12.78 -7.51
CA TRP A 267 -19.13 12.51 -8.90
C TRP A 267 -19.85 11.31 -9.48
N MET A 268 -19.87 10.19 -8.74
CA MET A 268 -20.64 9.00 -9.09
C MET A 268 -22.14 9.29 -9.10
N ALA A 269 -22.67 9.94 -8.06
CA ALA A 269 -24.11 10.16 -7.93
C ALA A 269 -24.67 11.08 -9.03
N GLU A 270 -23.91 12.10 -9.43
CA GLU A 270 -24.30 13.12 -10.40
C GLU A 270 -24.09 12.66 -11.84
N ALA A 271 -23.03 11.90 -12.14
CA ALA A 271 -22.78 11.35 -13.48
C ALA A 271 -23.93 10.45 -13.96
N ARG A 272 -24.65 9.80 -13.04
CA ARG A 272 -25.87 9.04 -13.34
C ARG A 272 -26.95 9.87 -14.02
N TYR A 273 -27.06 11.16 -13.73
CA TYR A 273 -28.03 12.05 -14.39
C TYR A 273 -27.70 12.32 -15.87
N ARG A 274 -26.46 12.02 -16.31
CA ARG A 274 -26.05 12.03 -17.73
C ARG A 274 -26.17 10.66 -18.40
N GLY A 275 -26.75 9.67 -17.73
CA GLY A 275 -26.99 8.34 -18.30
C GLY A 275 -25.86 7.33 -18.08
N GLN A 276 -24.90 7.63 -17.19
CA GLN A 276 -23.94 6.62 -16.73
C GLN A 276 -24.67 5.52 -15.95
N LYS A 277 -24.51 4.25 -16.35
CA LYS A 277 -24.97 3.10 -15.55
C LYS A 277 -23.98 2.82 -14.43
N VAL A 278 -24.47 2.61 -13.21
CA VAL A 278 -23.68 2.22 -12.04
C VAL A 278 -24.03 0.80 -11.60
N VAL A 279 -23.03 -0.08 -11.58
CA VAL A 279 -23.16 -1.46 -11.06
C VAL A 279 -22.38 -1.59 -9.77
N VAL A 280 -22.98 -2.16 -8.72
CA VAL A 280 -22.29 -2.44 -7.46
C VAL A 280 -22.09 -3.93 -7.30
N VAL A 281 -20.86 -4.34 -7.02
CA VAL A 281 -20.50 -5.72 -6.71
C VAL A 281 -19.99 -5.78 -5.26
N SER A 282 -20.83 -6.33 -4.38
CA SER A 282 -20.57 -6.45 -2.94
C SER A 282 -21.36 -7.61 -2.33
N PRO A 283 -20.79 -8.43 -1.42
CA PRO A 283 -21.51 -9.54 -0.79
C PRO A 283 -22.70 -9.09 0.08
N ASP A 284 -22.62 -7.91 0.69
CA ASP A 284 -23.69 -7.31 1.48
C ASP A 284 -24.41 -6.20 0.71
N TYR A 285 -25.59 -5.81 1.20
CA TYR A 285 -26.26 -4.58 0.74
C TYR A 285 -25.56 -3.35 1.34
N ALA A 286 -24.40 -3.00 0.79
CA ALA A 286 -23.55 -1.89 1.23
C ALA A 286 -24.20 -0.51 0.98
N ASP A 287 -23.73 0.55 1.65
CA ASP A 287 -24.24 1.92 1.42
C ASP A 287 -24.14 2.34 -0.07
N ALA A 288 -23.11 1.89 -0.79
CA ALA A 288 -22.97 2.09 -2.24
C ALA A 288 -24.11 1.49 -3.06
N THR A 289 -24.65 0.34 -2.65
CA THR A 289 -25.73 -0.38 -3.36
C THR A 289 -26.98 0.46 -3.52
N LYS A 290 -27.23 1.42 -2.62
CA LYS A 290 -28.33 2.38 -2.72
C LYS A 290 -28.29 3.21 -4.02
N PHE A 291 -27.10 3.42 -4.59
CA PHE A 291 -26.89 4.21 -5.81
C PHE A 291 -26.81 3.34 -7.07
N ALA A 292 -26.86 2.02 -6.93
CA ALA A 292 -26.69 1.09 -8.03
C ALA A 292 -27.94 0.99 -8.89
N ASP A 293 -27.75 0.89 -10.20
CA ASP A 293 -28.79 0.45 -11.13
C ASP A 293 -28.87 -1.08 -11.18
N GLU A 294 -27.79 -1.77 -10.77
CA GLU A 294 -27.72 -3.23 -10.63
C GLU A 294 -26.77 -3.63 -9.49
N TRP A 295 -27.17 -4.64 -8.70
CA TRP A 295 -26.38 -5.19 -7.60
C TRP A 295 -26.06 -6.67 -7.85
N LEU A 296 -24.76 -6.99 -7.87
CA LEU A 296 -24.27 -8.37 -7.91
C LEU A 296 -23.66 -8.71 -6.54
N HIS A 297 -24.04 -9.86 -5.96
CA HIS A 297 -23.68 -10.22 -4.59
C HIS A 297 -22.87 -11.53 -4.47
N PRO A 298 -21.64 -11.58 -4.98
CA PRO A 298 -20.83 -12.78 -4.89
C PRO A 298 -20.55 -13.15 -3.42
N HIS A 299 -20.36 -14.45 -3.14
CA HIS A 299 -19.80 -14.89 -1.86
C HIS A 299 -18.45 -14.18 -1.62
N PRO A 300 -18.14 -13.73 -0.39
CA PRO A 300 -16.92 -12.97 -0.11
C PRO A 300 -15.65 -13.69 -0.60
N GLY A 301 -14.85 -12.99 -1.42
CA GLY A 301 -13.56 -13.49 -1.91
C GLY A 301 -13.66 -14.37 -3.16
N THR A 302 -14.85 -14.50 -3.75
CA THR A 302 -15.08 -15.26 -5.00
C THR A 302 -15.16 -14.38 -6.25
N ASP A 303 -14.86 -13.09 -6.11
CA ASP A 303 -15.00 -12.06 -7.16
C ASP A 303 -14.22 -12.40 -8.45
N GLY A 304 -13.06 -13.05 -8.33
CA GLY A 304 -12.27 -13.48 -9.48
C GLY A 304 -13.02 -14.44 -10.41
N ALA A 305 -13.92 -15.28 -9.88
CA ALA A 305 -14.73 -16.19 -10.70
C ALA A 305 -15.77 -15.43 -11.54
N VAL A 306 -16.41 -14.40 -10.96
CA VAL A 306 -17.35 -13.52 -11.69
C VAL A 306 -16.61 -12.81 -12.84
N ALA A 307 -15.46 -12.21 -12.54
CA ALA A 307 -14.68 -11.49 -13.54
C ALA A 307 -14.12 -12.41 -14.62
N MET A 308 -13.69 -13.64 -14.27
CA MET A 308 -13.29 -14.63 -15.26
C MET A 308 -14.44 -15.00 -16.22
N ALA A 309 -15.65 -15.18 -15.69
CA ALA A 309 -16.82 -15.45 -16.52
C ALA A 309 -17.23 -14.27 -17.41
N MET A 310 -17.11 -13.04 -16.91
CA MET A 310 -17.26 -11.86 -17.76
C MET A 310 -16.21 -11.83 -18.88
N GLY A 311 -14.94 -12.12 -18.56
CA GLY A 311 -13.86 -12.16 -19.54
C GLY A 311 -14.05 -13.27 -20.59
N HIS A 312 -14.64 -14.42 -20.21
CA HIS A 312 -15.00 -15.47 -21.16
C HIS A 312 -16.02 -14.99 -22.18
N VAL A 313 -17.07 -14.28 -21.74
CA VAL A 313 -18.07 -13.69 -22.64
C VAL A 313 -17.42 -12.66 -23.57
N ILE A 314 -16.57 -11.77 -23.03
CA ILE A 314 -15.88 -10.74 -23.82
C ILE A 314 -14.97 -11.36 -24.88
N LEU A 315 -14.10 -12.29 -24.49
CA LEU A 315 -13.19 -12.97 -25.43
C LEU A 315 -13.95 -13.77 -26.49
N LYS A 316 -15.02 -14.47 -26.10
CA LYS A 316 -15.83 -15.23 -27.05
C LYS A 316 -16.54 -14.32 -28.05
N GLU A 317 -17.30 -13.33 -27.59
CA GLU A 317 -18.17 -12.53 -28.47
C GLU A 317 -17.43 -11.41 -29.23
N PHE A 318 -16.36 -10.83 -28.65
CA PHE A 318 -15.70 -9.63 -29.16
C PHE A 318 -14.26 -9.87 -29.68
N PHE A 319 -13.76 -11.11 -29.60
CA PHE A 319 -12.49 -11.52 -30.22
C PHE A 319 -12.59 -12.81 -31.05
N ALA A 320 -13.37 -13.82 -30.61
CA ALA A 320 -13.48 -15.09 -31.35
C ALA A 320 -14.58 -15.07 -32.43
N GLU A 321 -15.80 -14.65 -32.06
CA GLU A 321 -16.97 -14.65 -32.96
C GLU A 321 -17.00 -13.40 -33.84
N ARG A 322 -16.62 -12.25 -33.29
CA ARG A 322 -16.53 -10.98 -33.99
C ARG A 322 -15.33 -10.20 -33.48
N GLU A 323 -14.46 -9.76 -34.36
CA GLU A 323 -13.34 -8.89 -34.01
C GLU A 323 -13.81 -7.42 -33.91
N VAL A 324 -13.58 -6.77 -32.76
CA VAL A 324 -13.82 -5.31 -32.60
C VAL A 324 -12.54 -4.54 -32.91
N PRO A 325 -12.53 -3.67 -33.95
CA PRO A 325 -11.30 -2.99 -34.38
C PRO A 325 -10.59 -2.20 -33.27
N TYR A 326 -11.34 -1.46 -32.44
CA TYR A 326 -10.77 -0.69 -31.34
C TYR A 326 -10.08 -1.58 -30.30
N PHE A 327 -10.73 -2.68 -29.89
CA PHE A 327 -10.16 -3.61 -28.91
C PHE A 327 -8.92 -4.30 -29.45
N THR A 328 -8.98 -4.80 -30.68
CA THR A 328 -7.88 -5.49 -31.34
C THR A 328 -6.66 -4.59 -31.51
N ASP A 329 -6.86 -3.35 -31.97
CA ASP A 329 -5.77 -2.38 -32.11
C ASP A 329 -5.13 -2.04 -30.76
N TYR A 330 -5.96 -1.83 -29.73
CA TYR A 330 -5.49 -1.56 -28.38
C TYR A 330 -4.61 -2.68 -27.85
N VAL A 331 -5.10 -3.93 -27.87
CA VAL A 331 -4.35 -5.06 -27.31
C VAL A 331 -3.07 -5.36 -28.09
N ARG A 332 -3.06 -5.15 -29.42
CA ARG A 332 -1.85 -5.31 -30.24
C ARG A 332 -0.74 -4.34 -29.85
N ARG A 333 -1.09 -3.09 -29.52
CA ARG A 333 -0.13 -2.02 -29.25
C ARG A 333 0.35 -2.01 -27.80
N PHE A 334 -0.60 -2.16 -26.87
CA PHE A 334 -0.40 -1.76 -25.48
C PHE A 334 -0.33 -2.91 -24.48
N THR A 335 -0.47 -4.16 -24.93
CA THR A 335 -0.43 -5.34 -24.06
C THR A 335 0.64 -6.33 -24.49
N ASP A 336 0.95 -7.31 -23.64
CA ASP A 336 1.83 -8.42 -23.96
C ASP A 336 1.16 -9.56 -24.74
N LEU A 337 -0.14 -9.44 -25.09
CA LEU A 337 -0.90 -10.48 -25.79
C LEU A 337 -0.23 -11.01 -27.08
N PRO A 338 0.43 -10.20 -27.92
CA PRO A 338 1.09 -10.69 -29.13
C PRO A 338 2.48 -11.32 -28.88
N PHE A 339 3.02 -11.27 -27.66
CA PHE A 339 4.35 -11.79 -27.36
C PHE A 339 4.38 -13.31 -27.31
N LEU A 340 5.55 -13.87 -27.64
CA LEU A 340 5.74 -15.30 -27.77
C LEU A 340 6.21 -15.95 -26.46
N VAL A 341 5.57 -17.06 -26.11
CA VAL A 341 5.90 -17.89 -24.95
C VAL A 341 6.32 -19.28 -25.42
N GLU A 342 7.44 -19.78 -24.89
CA GLU A 342 7.88 -21.15 -25.12
C GLU A 342 7.01 -22.15 -24.36
N LEU A 343 6.66 -23.26 -25.01
CA LEU A 343 5.95 -24.38 -24.40
C LEU A 343 6.91 -25.51 -24.07
N VAL A 344 7.08 -25.76 -22.78
CA VAL A 344 8.07 -26.72 -22.26
C VAL A 344 7.40 -28.03 -21.83
N GLU A 345 8.15 -29.12 -21.95
CA GLU A 345 7.76 -30.42 -21.44
C GLU A 345 8.00 -30.49 -19.92
N ARG A 346 7.18 -31.28 -19.21
CA ARG A 346 7.31 -31.43 -17.77
C ARG A 346 8.29 -32.56 -17.43
N PRO A 347 9.36 -32.33 -16.63
CA PRO A 347 10.42 -33.32 -16.44
C PRO A 347 10.08 -34.62 -15.68
N ALA A 348 8.82 -34.91 -15.32
CA ALA A 348 8.52 -35.97 -14.34
C ALA A 348 7.41 -36.98 -14.70
N ARG A 349 6.66 -36.82 -15.79
CA ARG A 349 5.62 -37.79 -16.18
C ARG A 349 5.48 -37.88 -17.70
N GLU A 350 6.13 -38.89 -18.26
CA GLU A 350 6.11 -39.35 -19.66
C GLU A 350 6.78 -38.44 -20.72
N PRO A 351 7.67 -38.98 -21.59
CA PRO A 351 8.31 -38.26 -22.70
C PRO A 351 7.35 -37.72 -23.79
N SER A 352 6.06 -38.05 -23.71
CA SER A 352 4.98 -37.56 -24.59
C SER A 352 3.89 -36.81 -23.83
N GLY A 353 4.17 -36.34 -22.61
CA GLY A 353 3.21 -35.64 -21.75
C GLY A 353 2.80 -34.26 -22.27
N PRO A 354 1.70 -33.68 -21.72
CA PRO A 354 1.23 -32.36 -22.11
C PRO A 354 2.27 -31.28 -21.75
N ARG A 355 2.31 -30.22 -22.56
CA ARG A 355 3.23 -29.10 -22.34
C ARG A 355 2.65 -28.10 -21.34
N VAL A 356 3.51 -27.31 -20.70
CA VAL A 356 3.10 -26.18 -19.86
C VAL A 356 3.67 -24.87 -20.40
N PRO A 357 3.03 -23.72 -20.15
CA PRO A 357 3.59 -22.42 -20.47
C PRO A 357 4.94 -22.19 -19.76
N GLY A 358 5.96 -21.83 -20.53
CA GLY A 358 7.34 -21.58 -20.09
C GLY A 358 7.67 -20.09 -20.00
N LYS A 359 8.83 -19.70 -20.54
CA LYS A 359 9.35 -18.33 -20.53
C LYS A 359 8.92 -17.54 -21.77
N PHE A 360 8.98 -16.22 -21.70
CA PHE A 360 8.96 -15.42 -22.93
C PHE A 360 10.13 -15.82 -23.82
N LEU A 361 9.89 -15.97 -25.12
CA LEU A 361 10.95 -16.12 -26.11
C LEU A 361 11.67 -14.78 -26.27
N THR A 362 12.98 -14.74 -26.07
CA THR A 362 13.79 -13.52 -26.16
C THR A 362 14.65 -13.47 -27.41
N ALA A 363 15.17 -12.29 -27.74
CA ALA A 363 16.13 -12.14 -28.84
C ALA A 363 17.40 -12.99 -28.63
N ALA A 364 17.80 -13.20 -27.37
CA ALA A 364 18.94 -14.06 -27.04
C ALA A 364 18.68 -15.52 -27.41
N ASP A 365 17.44 -16.01 -27.27
CA ASP A 365 17.07 -17.40 -27.58
C ASP A 365 17.11 -17.73 -29.07
N LEU A 366 17.05 -16.72 -29.94
CA LEU A 366 17.07 -16.85 -31.40
C LEU A 366 18.40 -16.42 -32.02
N ALA A 367 19.39 -15.99 -31.24
CA ALA A 367 20.62 -15.38 -31.73
C ALA A 367 21.44 -16.28 -32.67
N GLU A 368 21.37 -17.60 -32.50
CA GLU A 368 22.04 -18.57 -33.38
C GLU A 368 21.37 -18.68 -34.75
N THR A 369 20.03 -18.62 -34.78
CA THR A 369 19.24 -18.79 -36.01
C THR A 369 18.94 -17.49 -36.74
N ASP A 370 18.94 -16.36 -36.03
CA ASP A 370 18.78 -15.02 -36.58
C ASP A 370 19.70 -14.03 -35.84
N PRO A 371 21.00 -13.99 -36.19
CA PRO A 371 21.96 -13.10 -35.53
C PRO A 371 21.70 -11.61 -35.80
N GLY A 372 20.83 -11.27 -36.77
CA GLY A 372 20.42 -9.90 -37.08
C GLY A 372 19.28 -9.39 -36.18
N LEU A 373 18.57 -10.28 -35.48
CA LEU A 373 17.49 -9.91 -34.57
C LEU A 373 18.03 -9.09 -33.40
N ALA A 374 17.46 -7.89 -33.19
CA ALA A 374 17.96 -6.91 -32.22
C ALA A 374 19.46 -6.60 -32.36
N ALA A 375 19.94 -6.40 -33.60
CA ALA A 375 21.32 -6.03 -33.89
C ALA A 375 21.80 -4.75 -33.17
N HIS A 376 20.89 -3.87 -32.73
CA HIS A 376 21.22 -2.68 -31.93
C HIS A 376 21.63 -2.99 -30.48
N ALA A 377 21.29 -4.17 -29.98
CA ALA A 377 21.47 -4.56 -28.58
C ALA A 377 22.66 -5.53 -28.41
N ASP A 378 23.34 -5.42 -27.26
CA ASP A 378 24.34 -6.39 -26.83
C ASP A 378 23.70 -7.68 -26.27
N GLU A 379 24.52 -8.70 -25.98
CA GLU A 379 24.02 -9.99 -25.49
C GLU A 379 23.24 -9.87 -24.17
N ALA A 380 23.68 -8.98 -23.26
CA ALA A 380 23.01 -8.81 -21.97
C ALA A 380 21.62 -8.20 -22.15
N ALA A 381 21.50 -7.18 -23.00
CA ALA A 381 20.23 -6.54 -23.33
C ALA A 381 19.28 -7.49 -24.09
N ARG A 382 19.79 -8.31 -25.00
CA ARG A 382 18.97 -9.29 -25.77
C ARG A 382 18.24 -10.30 -24.90
N ARG A 383 18.74 -10.61 -23.70
CA ARG A 383 18.06 -11.47 -22.70
C ARG A 383 16.83 -10.81 -22.07
N TRP A 384 16.66 -9.50 -22.25
CA TRP A 384 15.55 -8.68 -21.75
C TRP A 384 14.70 -8.12 -22.89
N MET A 385 14.77 -8.74 -24.06
CA MET A 385 14.04 -8.35 -25.28
C MET A 385 13.10 -9.47 -25.73
N PRO A 386 11.91 -9.61 -25.11
CA PRO A 386 10.88 -10.53 -25.59
C PRO A 386 10.48 -10.25 -27.04
N VAL A 387 10.12 -11.31 -27.76
CA VAL A 387 9.91 -11.31 -29.22
C VAL A 387 8.42 -11.37 -29.57
N LEU A 388 8.05 -10.66 -30.63
CA LEU A 388 6.75 -10.72 -31.31
C LEU A 388 6.86 -11.51 -32.62
N TYR A 389 5.71 -11.86 -33.21
CA TYR A 389 5.64 -12.33 -34.60
C TYR A 389 4.97 -11.28 -35.48
N ASP A 390 5.63 -10.84 -36.54
CA ASP A 390 5.07 -9.86 -37.46
C ASP A 390 4.18 -10.53 -38.51
N THR A 391 3.00 -9.96 -38.74
CA THR A 391 2.01 -10.50 -39.69
C THR A 391 2.44 -10.25 -41.12
N GLU A 392 3.04 -9.09 -41.40
CA GLU A 392 3.36 -8.65 -42.77
C GLU A 392 4.59 -9.36 -43.33
N THR A 393 5.65 -9.49 -42.53
CA THR A 393 6.90 -10.15 -42.96
C THR A 393 6.92 -11.65 -42.70
N ASP A 394 5.95 -12.18 -41.93
CA ASP A 394 5.91 -13.55 -41.42
C ASP A 394 7.22 -13.96 -40.73
N ARG A 395 7.79 -13.10 -39.86
CA ARG A 395 9.06 -13.34 -39.15
C ARG A 395 9.00 -12.90 -37.68
N PRO A 396 9.86 -13.46 -36.80
CA PRO A 396 10.05 -12.93 -35.45
C PRO A 396 10.66 -11.52 -35.49
N VAL A 397 10.20 -10.63 -34.61
CA VAL A 397 10.69 -9.25 -34.48
C VAL A 397 10.75 -8.83 -33.02
N VAL A 398 11.69 -7.93 -32.68
CA VAL A 398 11.74 -7.28 -31.37
C VAL A 398 11.15 -5.87 -31.50
N PRO A 399 9.99 -5.58 -30.88
CA PRO A 399 9.43 -4.24 -30.89
C PRO A 399 10.28 -3.29 -30.04
N GLY A 400 10.25 -1.98 -30.31
CA GLY A 400 10.84 -0.99 -29.38
C GLY A 400 10.13 -1.01 -28.03
N GLY A 401 10.76 -0.51 -26.96
CA GLY A 401 10.13 -0.32 -25.65
C GLY A 401 10.36 -1.45 -24.63
N THR A 402 11.06 -2.52 -25.01
CA THR A 402 11.39 -3.62 -24.08
C THR A 402 12.32 -3.15 -22.96
N LEU A 403 12.40 -3.91 -21.86
CA LEU A 403 13.32 -3.58 -20.77
C LEU A 403 14.80 -3.52 -21.24
N GLY A 404 15.18 -4.34 -22.22
CA GLY A 404 16.49 -4.26 -22.86
C GLY A 404 16.78 -2.89 -23.51
N ASP A 405 15.76 -2.22 -24.06
CA ASP A 405 15.92 -0.88 -24.65
C ASP A 405 16.05 0.22 -23.58
N ARG A 406 15.53 -0.01 -22.37
CA ARG A 406 15.48 1.00 -21.30
C ARG A 406 16.87 1.40 -20.79
N TRP A 407 17.71 0.40 -20.53
CA TRP A 407 19.00 0.60 -19.85
C TRP A 407 20.21 0.53 -20.78
N SER A 408 20.09 -0.15 -21.92
CA SER A 408 21.20 -0.27 -22.87
C SER A 408 21.46 1.03 -23.61
N LYS A 409 22.71 1.23 -24.05
CA LYS A 409 23.07 2.37 -24.91
C LYS A 409 22.44 2.26 -26.29
N GLY A 410 22.40 1.05 -26.86
CA GLY A 410 21.77 0.79 -28.15
C GLY A 410 20.25 1.02 -28.17
N GLY A 411 19.60 1.03 -27.01
CA GLY A 411 18.18 1.31 -26.84
C GLY A 411 17.79 2.79 -26.77
N GLU A 412 18.75 3.72 -26.74
CA GLU A 412 18.46 5.16 -26.79
C GLU A 412 17.62 5.53 -28.03
N GLY A 413 16.55 6.29 -27.83
CA GLY A 413 15.56 6.60 -28.86
C GLY A 413 14.61 5.46 -29.23
N ARG A 414 14.78 4.24 -28.69
CA ARG A 414 13.97 3.05 -29.02
C ARG A 414 13.08 2.57 -27.87
N TRP A 415 13.21 3.12 -26.67
CA TRP A 415 12.34 2.75 -25.55
C TRP A 415 10.98 3.45 -25.67
N ASN A 416 10.19 3.05 -26.67
CA ASN A 416 8.88 3.62 -27.00
C ASN A 416 7.90 2.54 -27.49
N LEU A 417 6.62 2.91 -27.56
CA LEU A 417 5.53 2.05 -28.04
C LEU A 417 5.22 2.24 -29.52
N ASP A 418 6.16 2.77 -30.30
CA ASP A 418 6.02 2.90 -31.75
C ASP A 418 6.30 1.56 -32.43
N LEU A 419 5.30 1.04 -33.14
CA LEU A 419 5.43 -0.20 -33.90
C LEU A 419 6.01 0.04 -35.30
N GLY A 420 6.03 1.29 -35.80
CA GLY A 420 6.40 1.56 -37.18
C GLY A 420 5.57 0.71 -38.16
N ASP A 421 6.24 -0.04 -39.03
CA ASP A 421 5.62 -0.93 -40.01
C ASP A 421 5.28 -2.32 -39.46
N ILE A 422 5.57 -2.61 -38.18
CA ILE A 422 5.30 -3.91 -37.56
C ILE A 422 3.79 -4.05 -37.31
N THR A 423 3.21 -5.17 -37.74
CA THR A 423 1.84 -5.56 -37.40
C THR A 423 1.86 -6.82 -36.52
N PRO A 424 1.83 -6.68 -35.17
CA PRO A 424 1.91 -7.82 -34.27
C PRO A 424 0.80 -8.83 -34.52
N ARG A 425 1.18 -10.08 -34.75
CA ARG A 425 0.24 -11.20 -34.88
C ARG A 425 -0.26 -11.59 -33.49
N LEU A 426 -1.57 -11.44 -33.26
CA LEU A 426 -2.19 -11.83 -31.99
C LEU A 426 -2.32 -13.34 -31.82
N THR A 427 -2.62 -14.08 -32.89
CA THR A 427 -2.87 -15.51 -32.79
C THR A 427 -2.24 -16.27 -33.94
N PHE A 428 -1.77 -17.49 -33.66
CA PHE A 428 -1.38 -18.43 -34.71
C PHE A 428 -2.55 -19.24 -35.27
N HIS A 429 -3.75 -19.12 -34.68
CA HIS A 429 -4.95 -19.75 -35.20
C HIS A 429 -5.32 -19.17 -36.57
N GLN A 430 -5.62 -20.04 -37.53
CA GLN A 430 -6.10 -19.70 -38.87
C GLN A 430 -7.32 -20.55 -39.20
N ALA A 431 -8.20 -20.09 -40.09
CA ALA A 431 -9.34 -20.88 -40.53
C ALA A 431 -8.89 -22.10 -41.37
N ALA A 432 -9.30 -23.31 -40.91
CA ALA A 432 -9.20 -24.62 -41.57
C ALA A 432 -7.79 -25.24 -41.85
N GLY A 433 -7.41 -26.20 -41.00
CA GLY A 433 -6.71 -27.44 -41.41
C GLY A 433 -5.17 -27.46 -41.50
N THR A 434 -4.48 -26.34 -41.33
CA THR A 434 -3.03 -26.23 -41.62
C THR A 434 -2.15 -25.76 -40.44
N VAL A 435 -2.71 -25.54 -39.25
CA VAL A 435 -1.98 -25.01 -38.10
C VAL A 435 -1.54 -26.14 -37.16
N GLU A 436 -0.25 -26.23 -36.87
CA GLU A 436 0.28 -27.13 -35.82
C GLU A 436 -0.35 -26.71 -34.48
N THR A 437 -0.89 -27.67 -33.73
CA THR A 437 -1.47 -27.42 -32.40
C THR A 437 -0.86 -28.39 -31.39
N VAL A 438 -0.81 -27.97 -30.13
CA VAL A 438 -0.34 -28.81 -29.02
C VAL A 438 -1.24 -28.63 -27.81
N GLU A 439 -1.51 -29.71 -27.08
CA GLU A 439 -2.21 -29.61 -25.79
C GLU A 439 -1.31 -28.99 -24.73
N VAL A 440 -1.82 -27.93 -24.10
CA VAL A 440 -1.23 -27.33 -22.90
C VAL A 440 -2.03 -27.72 -21.66
N GLU A 441 -1.33 -28.03 -20.58
CA GLU A 441 -1.88 -28.26 -19.26
C GLU A 441 -1.83 -26.96 -18.45
N LEU A 442 -3.01 -26.49 -18.02
CA LEU A 442 -3.19 -25.25 -17.28
C LEU A 442 -3.75 -25.54 -15.88
N PRO A 443 -3.45 -24.69 -14.88
CA PRO A 443 -3.86 -24.91 -13.51
C PRO A 443 -5.36 -24.63 -13.28
N ARG A 444 -5.98 -25.40 -12.38
CA ARG A 444 -7.37 -25.27 -11.94
C ARG A 444 -7.43 -25.37 -10.41
N PHE A 445 -8.04 -24.38 -9.73
CA PHE A 445 -8.00 -24.28 -8.27
C PHE A 445 -9.36 -24.35 -7.56
N ASP A 446 -10.48 -24.38 -8.29
CA ASP A 446 -11.80 -24.66 -7.72
C ASP A 446 -11.96 -26.14 -7.30
N THR A 447 -11.05 -27.01 -7.75
CA THR A 447 -10.94 -28.41 -7.33
C THR A 447 -9.48 -28.71 -6.95
N PRO A 448 -9.21 -29.24 -5.74
CA PRO A 448 -7.84 -29.51 -5.31
C PRO A 448 -7.05 -30.41 -6.27
N GLY A 449 -5.85 -29.99 -6.65
CA GLY A 449 -4.94 -30.76 -7.50
C GLY A 449 -5.36 -30.90 -8.97
N ALA A 450 -6.43 -30.23 -9.40
CA ALA A 450 -6.96 -30.37 -10.76
C ALA A 450 -6.17 -29.56 -11.80
N THR A 451 -6.17 -30.03 -13.04
CA THR A 451 -5.66 -29.30 -14.22
C THR A 451 -6.72 -29.30 -15.32
N VAL A 452 -6.58 -28.39 -16.28
CA VAL A 452 -7.36 -28.42 -17.54
C VAL A 452 -6.40 -28.55 -18.71
N ARG A 453 -6.80 -29.32 -19.74
CA ARG A 453 -6.00 -29.53 -20.95
C ARG A 453 -6.73 -28.99 -22.16
N ARG A 454 -6.09 -28.08 -22.88
CA ARG A 454 -6.66 -27.37 -24.05
C ARG A 454 -5.58 -27.21 -25.09
N SER A 455 -5.88 -27.47 -26.37
CA SER A 455 -4.89 -27.25 -27.42
C SER A 455 -4.77 -25.80 -27.82
N VAL A 456 -3.55 -25.34 -28.08
CA VAL A 456 -3.24 -24.01 -28.60
C VAL A 456 -2.50 -24.11 -29.92
N PRO A 457 -2.69 -23.15 -30.84
CA PRO A 457 -1.92 -23.07 -32.07
C PRO A 457 -0.46 -22.70 -31.77
N VAL A 458 0.47 -23.31 -32.49
CA VAL A 458 1.91 -23.17 -32.22
C VAL A 458 2.70 -22.93 -33.51
N ARG A 459 3.93 -22.43 -33.34
CA ARG A 459 4.95 -22.35 -34.38
C ARG A 459 6.30 -22.80 -33.81
N ARG A 460 7.19 -23.29 -34.68
CA ARG A 460 8.57 -23.63 -34.32
C ARG A 460 9.53 -22.54 -34.74
N LEU A 461 10.26 -21.96 -33.80
CA LEU A 461 11.26 -20.90 -34.02
C LEU A 461 12.54 -21.26 -33.27
N GLY A 462 13.69 -21.26 -33.94
CA GLY A 462 14.96 -21.61 -33.30
C GLY A 462 14.98 -23.01 -32.66
N GLY A 463 14.19 -23.97 -33.18
CA GLY A 463 14.00 -25.29 -32.59
C GLY A 463 13.03 -25.36 -31.41
N ARG A 464 12.51 -24.22 -30.94
CA ARG A 464 11.59 -24.11 -29.79
C ARG A 464 10.13 -24.07 -30.26
N LEU A 465 9.24 -24.69 -29.50
CA LEU A 465 7.80 -24.65 -29.76
C LEU A 465 7.19 -23.46 -29.02
N VAL A 466 6.57 -22.53 -29.74
CA VAL A 466 6.06 -21.28 -29.17
C VAL A 466 4.61 -21.04 -29.53
N THR A 467 3.91 -20.30 -28.68
CA THR A 467 2.56 -19.76 -28.91
C THR A 467 2.51 -18.29 -28.47
N THR A 468 1.39 -17.61 -28.67
CA THR A 468 1.20 -16.23 -28.20
C THR A 468 0.59 -16.23 -26.80
N VAL A 469 0.82 -15.15 -26.03
CA VAL A 469 0.11 -14.94 -24.75
C VAL A 469 -1.41 -14.90 -24.97
N PHE A 470 -1.88 -14.33 -26.07
CA PHE A 470 -3.30 -14.31 -26.44
C PHE A 470 -3.88 -15.72 -26.60
N ASP A 471 -3.19 -16.62 -27.30
CA ASP A 471 -3.64 -18.00 -27.48
C ASP A 471 -3.72 -18.76 -26.15
N LEU A 472 -2.78 -18.50 -25.24
CA LEU A 472 -2.81 -19.02 -23.87
C LEU A 472 -3.95 -18.41 -23.05
N LEU A 473 -4.23 -17.11 -23.18
CA LEU A 473 -5.35 -16.46 -22.50
C LEU A 473 -6.69 -17.03 -22.96
N MET A 474 -6.88 -17.23 -24.27
CA MET A 474 -8.07 -17.87 -24.85
C MET A 474 -8.26 -19.28 -24.30
N ALA A 475 -7.16 -20.04 -24.17
CA ALA A 475 -7.19 -21.35 -23.53
C ALA A 475 -7.54 -21.23 -22.04
N GLN A 476 -6.93 -20.33 -21.26
CA GLN A 476 -7.22 -20.15 -19.83
C GLN A 476 -8.68 -19.78 -19.57
N TYR A 477 -9.25 -18.89 -20.39
CA TYR A 477 -10.64 -18.43 -20.31
C TYR A 477 -11.64 -19.34 -21.04
N ALA A 478 -11.24 -20.55 -21.44
CA ALA A 478 -12.13 -21.55 -22.02
C ALA A 478 -12.82 -21.13 -23.34
N VAL A 479 -12.18 -20.30 -24.15
CA VAL A 479 -12.73 -19.86 -25.44
C VAL A 479 -12.28 -20.79 -26.56
N GLY A 480 -13.13 -21.76 -26.86
CA GLY A 480 -12.90 -22.73 -27.94
C GLY A 480 -12.91 -22.08 -29.32
N ARG A 481 -12.04 -22.56 -30.21
CA ARG A 481 -11.96 -22.15 -31.61
C ARG A 481 -11.92 -23.37 -32.53
N PRO A 482 -12.41 -23.29 -33.77
CA PRO A 482 -12.47 -24.44 -34.68
C PRO A 482 -11.11 -25.11 -34.87
N GLY A 483 -11.06 -26.45 -34.80
CA GLY A 483 -9.84 -27.25 -34.98
C GLY A 483 -8.97 -27.39 -33.74
N LEU A 484 -9.29 -26.75 -32.61
CA LEU A 484 -8.64 -26.98 -31.33
C LEU A 484 -9.31 -28.14 -30.57
N THR A 485 -8.50 -28.97 -29.91
CA THR A 485 -8.90 -30.16 -29.15
C THR A 485 -8.73 -29.92 -27.66
N GLY A 486 -9.21 -30.85 -26.82
CA GLY A 486 -9.15 -30.74 -25.36
C GLY A 486 -10.48 -30.34 -24.72
N GLN A 487 -10.42 -29.81 -23.49
CA GLN A 487 -11.58 -29.53 -22.62
C GLN A 487 -12.16 -28.12 -22.89
N TRP A 488 -13.13 -28.04 -23.79
CA TRP A 488 -13.83 -26.79 -24.14
C TRP A 488 -15.30 -26.84 -23.70
N PRO A 489 -15.91 -25.70 -23.30
CA PRO A 489 -17.29 -25.66 -22.85
C PRO A 489 -18.25 -25.82 -24.02
N ALA A 490 -19.37 -26.52 -23.81
CA ALA A 490 -20.44 -26.62 -24.80
C ALA A 490 -21.15 -25.26 -25.01
N GLY A 491 -21.22 -24.44 -23.97
CA GLY A 491 -21.92 -23.17 -23.94
C GLY A 491 -21.70 -22.42 -22.63
N TYR A 492 -22.41 -21.31 -22.44
CA TYR A 492 -22.33 -20.55 -21.19
C TYR A 492 -22.97 -21.27 -19.99
N ASP A 493 -23.83 -22.25 -20.26
CA ASP A 493 -24.56 -23.11 -19.33
C ASP A 493 -23.73 -24.31 -18.80
N ASP A 494 -22.52 -24.52 -19.33
CA ASP A 494 -21.64 -25.61 -18.90
C ASP A 494 -20.93 -25.28 -17.58
N ALA A 495 -21.49 -25.73 -16.45
CA ALA A 495 -20.93 -25.50 -15.12
C ALA A 495 -19.66 -26.31 -14.80
N SER A 496 -19.31 -27.29 -15.63
CA SER A 496 -18.16 -28.19 -15.36
C SER A 496 -16.82 -27.56 -15.75
N VAL A 497 -16.86 -26.53 -16.59
CA VAL A 497 -15.69 -25.90 -17.22
C VAL A 497 -15.38 -24.55 -16.58
N PRO A 498 -14.20 -24.38 -15.94
CA PRO A 498 -13.81 -23.12 -15.34
C PRO A 498 -13.81 -21.96 -16.33
N GLY A 499 -14.32 -20.81 -15.87
CA GLY A 499 -14.44 -19.58 -16.65
C GLY A 499 -15.80 -19.38 -17.34
N THR A 500 -16.73 -20.34 -17.31
CA THR A 500 -18.07 -20.11 -17.89
C THR A 500 -19.01 -19.37 -16.89
N PRO A 501 -20.07 -18.70 -17.39
CA PRO A 501 -21.11 -18.11 -16.54
C PRO A 501 -21.81 -19.09 -15.58
N ALA A 502 -22.11 -20.32 -16.00
CA ALA A 502 -22.72 -21.32 -15.13
C ALA A 502 -21.73 -21.90 -14.10
N TRP A 503 -20.45 -22.00 -14.44
CA TRP A 503 -19.43 -22.42 -13.48
C TRP A 503 -19.29 -21.43 -12.33
N GLN A 504 -19.21 -20.12 -12.63
CA GLN A 504 -19.07 -19.14 -11.55
C GLN A 504 -20.33 -19.07 -10.68
N GLU A 505 -21.52 -19.32 -11.23
CA GLU A 505 -22.78 -19.27 -10.46
C GLU A 505 -22.76 -20.27 -9.29
N ALA A 506 -22.19 -21.47 -9.54
CA ALA A 506 -22.02 -22.50 -8.53
C ALA A 506 -21.05 -22.12 -7.39
N ILE A 507 -20.17 -21.15 -7.62
CA ILE A 507 -19.14 -20.70 -6.68
C ILE A 507 -19.57 -19.42 -5.95
N THR A 508 -20.19 -18.49 -6.67
CA THR A 508 -20.35 -17.10 -6.23
C THR A 508 -21.77 -16.80 -5.76
N SER A 509 -22.78 -17.58 -6.17
CA SER A 509 -24.23 -17.28 -6.09
C SER A 509 -24.75 -16.18 -7.03
N VAL A 510 -23.89 -15.56 -7.86
CA VAL A 510 -24.34 -14.58 -8.85
C VAL A 510 -24.93 -15.30 -10.07
N PRO A 511 -26.17 -14.99 -10.49
CA PRO A 511 -26.80 -15.66 -11.63
C PRO A 511 -25.99 -15.48 -12.94
N ALA A 512 -25.79 -16.57 -13.67
CA ALA A 512 -25.07 -16.61 -14.94
C ALA A 512 -25.62 -15.61 -15.96
N ALA A 513 -26.95 -15.48 -16.02
CA ALA A 513 -27.61 -14.51 -16.90
C ALA A 513 -27.26 -13.04 -16.55
N ALA A 514 -27.09 -12.72 -15.27
CA ALA A 514 -26.67 -11.39 -14.85
C ALA A 514 -25.21 -11.10 -15.25
N VAL A 515 -24.33 -12.10 -15.09
CA VAL A 515 -22.92 -12.01 -15.52
C VAL A 515 -22.80 -11.81 -17.03
N ILE A 516 -23.56 -12.57 -17.83
CA ILE A 516 -23.59 -12.40 -19.30
C ILE A 516 -24.06 -11.00 -19.68
N ARG A 517 -25.14 -10.50 -19.04
CA ARG A 517 -25.64 -9.14 -19.28
C ARG A 517 -24.59 -8.10 -18.93
N ALA A 518 -24.00 -8.15 -17.74
CA ALA A 518 -22.99 -7.21 -17.30
C ALA A 518 -21.78 -7.18 -18.24
N ALA A 519 -21.29 -8.35 -18.67
CA ALA A 519 -20.18 -8.46 -19.63
C ALA A 519 -20.50 -7.81 -20.98
N ARG A 520 -21.68 -8.10 -21.55
CA ARG A 520 -22.12 -7.54 -22.84
C ARG A 520 -22.33 -6.04 -22.78
N GLU A 521 -22.94 -5.55 -21.69
CA GLU A 521 -23.13 -4.10 -21.50
C GLU A 521 -21.80 -3.38 -21.32
N PHE A 522 -20.89 -3.93 -20.51
CA PHE A 522 -19.56 -3.37 -20.29
C PHE A 522 -18.78 -3.28 -21.61
N ALA A 523 -18.59 -4.40 -22.31
CA ALA A 523 -17.87 -4.41 -23.58
C ALA A 523 -18.59 -3.60 -24.67
N GLY A 524 -19.91 -3.73 -24.80
CA GLY A 524 -20.68 -2.94 -25.77
C GLY A 524 -20.62 -1.43 -25.50
N THR A 525 -20.49 -1.00 -24.24
CA THR A 525 -20.30 0.41 -23.90
C THR A 525 -18.88 0.87 -24.20
N ALA A 526 -17.87 0.05 -23.86
CA ALA A 526 -16.47 0.34 -24.19
C ALA A 526 -16.24 0.44 -25.70
N GLU A 527 -16.86 -0.43 -26.50
CA GLU A 527 -16.80 -0.37 -27.97
C GLU A 527 -17.37 0.95 -28.50
N LYS A 528 -18.56 1.36 -28.04
CA LYS A 528 -19.23 2.58 -28.51
C LYS A 528 -18.56 3.88 -28.06
N SER A 529 -17.81 3.82 -26.96
CA SER A 529 -17.22 5.00 -26.32
C SER A 529 -15.70 5.08 -26.44
N ASN A 530 -15.08 4.11 -27.12
CA ASN A 530 -13.64 3.91 -27.17
C ASN A 530 -13.02 3.87 -25.75
N GLY A 531 -13.50 2.93 -24.94
CA GLY A 531 -12.86 2.56 -23.67
C GLY A 531 -13.38 3.29 -22.42
N ARG A 532 -14.48 4.05 -22.47
CA ARG A 532 -15.02 4.79 -21.31
C ARG A 532 -15.79 3.92 -20.30
N CYS A 533 -15.23 2.79 -19.92
CA CYS A 533 -15.73 1.92 -18.86
C CYS A 533 -14.71 1.85 -17.73
N MET A 534 -15.17 2.04 -16.50
CA MET A 534 -14.30 2.16 -15.33
C MET A 534 -14.73 1.19 -14.22
N ILE A 535 -13.75 0.55 -13.60
CA ILE A 535 -13.97 -0.30 -12.41
C ILE A 535 -13.32 0.39 -11.20
N VAL A 536 -14.16 0.85 -10.28
CA VAL A 536 -13.74 1.38 -8.98
C VAL A 536 -13.57 0.24 -7.99
N MET A 537 -12.33 -0.11 -7.69
CA MET A 537 -11.98 -1.24 -6.81
C MET A 537 -11.36 -0.78 -5.49
N GLY A 538 -11.42 -1.62 -4.46
CA GLY A 538 -10.98 -1.24 -3.12
C GLY A 538 -10.68 -2.41 -2.18
N ALA A 539 -10.54 -2.11 -0.90
CA ALA A 539 -10.17 -3.08 0.13
C ALA A 539 -11.16 -4.25 0.29
N GLY A 540 -12.36 -4.21 -0.30
CA GLY A 540 -13.29 -5.35 -0.35
C GLY A 540 -12.71 -6.54 -1.10
N THR A 541 -11.86 -6.28 -2.10
CA THR A 541 -11.22 -7.28 -2.97
C THR A 541 -9.69 -7.28 -2.82
N ASN A 542 -9.06 -6.19 -2.36
CA ASN A 542 -7.59 -6.12 -2.19
C ASN A 542 -7.02 -6.80 -0.93
N HIS A 543 -7.83 -6.94 0.13
CA HIS A 543 -7.35 -7.43 1.45
C HIS A 543 -7.43 -8.96 1.61
N TRP A 544 -7.65 -9.69 0.52
CA TRP A 544 -7.62 -11.15 0.45
C TRP A 544 -6.22 -11.66 0.12
N PHE A 545 -5.91 -12.89 0.52
CA PHE A 545 -4.62 -13.51 0.22
C PHE A 545 -4.33 -13.60 -1.29
N HIS A 546 -5.36 -13.91 -2.09
CA HIS A 546 -5.29 -14.01 -3.54
C HIS A 546 -5.73 -12.72 -4.28
N SER A 547 -5.55 -11.55 -3.65
CA SER A 547 -6.00 -10.27 -4.23
C SER A 547 -5.35 -9.91 -5.56
N ASP A 548 -4.11 -10.32 -5.78
CA ASP A 548 -3.38 -10.16 -7.05
C ASP A 548 -4.11 -10.86 -8.21
N THR A 549 -4.54 -12.11 -8.02
CA THR A 549 -5.30 -12.85 -9.04
C THR A 549 -6.71 -12.30 -9.25
N ILE A 550 -7.38 -11.87 -8.18
CA ILE A 550 -8.67 -11.17 -8.25
C ILE A 550 -8.52 -9.89 -9.08
N TYR A 551 -7.55 -9.04 -8.77
CA TYR A 551 -7.34 -7.78 -9.48
C TYR A 551 -6.92 -8.03 -10.94
N ARG A 552 -6.06 -9.01 -11.22
CA ARG A 552 -5.70 -9.36 -12.61
C ARG A 552 -6.90 -9.82 -13.44
N SER A 553 -7.89 -10.46 -12.81
CA SER A 553 -9.15 -10.79 -13.49
C SER A 553 -10.00 -9.55 -13.80
N PHE A 554 -10.00 -8.52 -12.94
CA PHE A 554 -10.67 -7.24 -13.21
C PHE A 554 -9.94 -6.45 -14.30
N LEU A 555 -8.62 -6.37 -14.19
CA LEU A 555 -7.76 -5.72 -15.18
C LEU A 555 -7.92 -6.38 -16.54
N THR A 556 -8.07 -7.71 -16.61
CA THR A 556 -8.35 -8.41 -17.87
C THR A 556 -9.56 -7.83 -18.60
N LEU A 557 -10.65 -7.51 -17.90
CA LEU A 557 -11.82 -6.87 -18.52
C LEU A 557 -11.44 -5.52 -19.13
N LEU A 558 -10.77 -4.66 -18.36
CA LEU A 558 -10.38 -3.31 -18.76
C LEU A 558 -9.36 -3.30 -19.90
N LEU A 559 -8.38 -4.21 -19.87
CA LEU A 559 -7.33 -4.32 -20.89
C LEU A 559 -7.90 -4.82 -22.22
N LEU A 560 -8.75 -5.84 -22.19
CA LEU A 560 -9.39 -6.37 -23.39
C LEU A 560 -10.31 -5.35 -24.06
N THR A 561 -10.95 -4.48 -23.29
CA THR A 561 -11.87 -3.46 -23.82
C THR A 561 -11.22 -2.09 -24.04
N GLY A 562 -9.89 -1.99 -23.95
CA GLY A 562 -9.14 -0.77 -24.25
C GLY A 562 -9.36 0.38 -23.27
N CYS A 563 -9.70 0.10 -22.02
CA CYS A 563 -10.11 1.12 -21.06
C CYS A 563 -8.97 1.84 -20.34
N GLN A 564 -7.72 1.34 -20.35
CA GLN A 564 -6.61 2.02 -19.67
C GLN A 564 -5.97 3.09 -20.55
N GLY A 565 -5.61 4.23 -19.95
CA GLY A 565 -5.00 5.35 -20.66
C GLY A 565 -5.98 6.23 -21.43
N VAL A 566 -7.26 6.19 -21.07
CA VAL A 566 -8.33 7.05 -21.62
C VAL A 566 -9.17 7.67 -20.50
N ASN A 567 -9.60 8.92 -20.67
CA ASN A 567 -10.49 9.59 -19.70
C ASN A 567 -11.85 8.88 -19.61
N GLY A 568 -12.36 8.69 -18.40
CA GLY A 568 -13.59 7.95 -18.14
C GLY A 568 -13.47 6.44 -18.24
N GLY A 569 -12.25 5.92 -18.47
CA GLY A 569 -11.95 4.51 -18.54
C GLY A 569 -10.95 4.09 -17.48
N GLY A 570 -10.91 2.78 -17.21
CA GLY A 570 -9.75 2.18 -16.59
C GLY A 570 -9.97 1.70 -15.16
N TRP A 571 -8.85 1.43 -14.51
CA TRP A 571 -8.81 0.89 -13.16
C TRP A 571 -8.72 2.02 -12.15
N ALA A 572 -9.73 2.11 -11.29
CA ALA A 572 -9.86 3.15 -10.30
C ALA A 572 -9.75 2.54 -8.89
N HIS A 573 -8.52 2.20 -8.49
CA HIS A 573 -8.26 1.65 -7.17
C HIS A 573 -8.12 2.73 -6.11
N TYR A 574 -8.94 2.65 -5.06
CA TYR A 574 -8.85 3.58 -3.94
C TYR A 574 -8.82 2.84 -2.62
N VAL A 575 -7.84 3.19 -1.78
CA VAL A 575 -7.55 2.58 -0.47
C VAL A 575 -7.14 3.69 0.50
N GLY A 576 -5.88 3.74 0.93
CA GLY A 576 -5.24 4.87 1.59
C GLY A 576 -4.76 5.96 0.62
N GLN A 577 -4.40 7.12 1.20
CA GLN A 577 -3.96 8.33 0.52
C GLN A 577 -2.47 8.22 0.12
N GLU A 578 -2.14 7.32 -0.79
CA GLU A 578 -0.75 6.98 -1.10
C GLU A 578 -0.03 8.06 -1.93
N LYS A 579 -0.76 8.75 -2.82
CA LYS A 579 -0.18 9.62 -3.85
C LYS A 579 0.30 10.98 -3.33
N VAL A 580 1.58 11.03 -2.99
CA VAL A 580 2.33 12.28 -2.75
C VAL A 580 2.62 12.92 -4.10
N ARG A 581 1.80 13.87 -4.54
CA ARG A 581 1.98 14.49 -5.87
C ARG A 581 3.38 15.09 -6.07
N PRO A 582 3.91 15.94 -5.16
CA PRO A 582 5.29 16.42 -5.22
C PRO A 582 6.28 15.36 -4.72
N PHE A 583 6.32 14.22 -5.41
CA PHE A 583 7.00 13.01 -4.96
C PHE A 583 8.51 13.17 -4.88
N THR A 584 9.15 13.75 -5.89
CA THR A 584 10.61 13.89 -5.97
C THR A 584 11.11 14.76 -4.82
N GLY A 585 10.48 15.90 -4.57
CA GLY A 585 10.87 16.80 -3.48
C GLY A 585 10.69 16.14 -2.11
N TRP A 586 9.56 15.47 -1.88
CA TRP A 586 9.33 14.71 -0.66
C TRP A 586 10.32 13.55 -0.49
N GLN A 587 10.55 12.74 -1.52
CA GLN A 587 11.41 11.56 -1.48
C GLN A 587 12.84 11.95 -1.15
N GLN A 588 13.37 13.00 -1.78
CA GLN A 588 14.75 13.44 -1.56
C GLN A 588 14.97 13.86 -0.10
N LEU A 589 14.02 14.59 0.48
CA LEU A 589 14.14 15.03 1.87
C LEU A 589 13.88 13.90 2.87
N ALA A 590 12.84 13.09 2.65
CA ALA A 590 12.43 12.02 3.56
C ALA A 590 13.46 10.88 3.63
N THR A 591 14.18 10.61 2.55
CA THR A 591 15.26 9.61 2.52
C THR A 591 16.63 10.19 2.85
N ALA A 592 16.70 11.50 3.16
CA ALA A 592 17.93 12.26 3.31
C ALA A 592 18.91 12.10 2.15
N ALA A 593 18.41 11.85 0.93
CA ALA A 593 19.22 11.60 -0.26
C ALA A 593 20.07 12.81 -0.67
N ASP A 594 19.77 13.99 -0.17
CA ASP A 594 20.60 15.18 -0.31
C ASP A 594 21.89 15.13 0.54
N TRP A 595 21.96 14.29 1.58
CA TRP A 595 23.15 14.10 2.44
C TRP A 595 23.76 12.71 2.35
N VAL A 596 22.94 11.66 2.32
CA VAL A 596 23.37 10.26 2.37
C VAL A 596 22.63 9.43 1.32
N ARG A 597 23.35 8.57 0.61
CA ARG A 597 22.78 7.62 -0.35
C ARG A 597 23.55 6.31 -0.24
N PRO A 598 22.89 5.14 -0.13
CA PRO A 598 21.44 4.93 0.00
C PRO A 598 20.92 5.09 1.43
N SER A 599 19.59 5.16 1.60
CA SER A 599 18.90 5.04 2.89
C SER A 599 18.31 3.64 3.05
N ARG A 600 18.06 3.20 4.30
CA ARG A 600 17.44 1.90 4.58
C ARG A 600 15.91 1.99 4.46
N GLN A 601 15.35 1.24 3.52
CA GLN A 601 13.90 1.13 3.31
C GLN A 601 13.48 -0.33 3.45
N MET A 602 12.56 -0.64 4.36
CA MET A 602 12.20 -2.01 4.74
C MET A 602 10.78 -2.35 4.32
N ALA A 603 10.57 -3.51 3.70
CA ALA A 603 9.24 -4.07 3.47
C ALA A 603 8.58 -4.46 4.80
N GLY A 604 7.42 -3.90 5.10
CA GLY A 604 6.83 -3.93 6.44
C GLY A 604 6.29 -5.30 6.82
N THR A 605 5.60 -5.97 5.90
CA THR A 605 5.00 -7.29 6.19
C THR A 605 6.04 -8.36 6.57
N PRO A 606 7.12 -8.60 5.80
CA PRO A 606 8.14 -9.58 6.20
C PRO A 606 8.90 -9.16 7.46
N TYR A 607 9.11 -7.85 7.68
CA TYR A 607 9.71 -7.35 8.92
C TYR A 607 8.88 -7.73 10.16
N TRP A 608 7.58 -7.46 10.13
CA TRP A 608 6.69 -7.81 11.24
C TRP A 608 6.50 -9.31 11.38
N TYR A 609 6.45 -10.07 10.27
CA TYR A 609 6.34 -11.53 10.29
C TYR A 609 7.50 -12.17 11.07
N LEU A 610 8.74 -11.73 10.82
CA LEU A 610 9.93 -12.23 11.52
C LEU A 610 10.04 -11.72 12.96
N HIS A 611 9.88 -10.41 13.20
CA HIS A 611 10.17 -9.83 14.52
C HIS A 611 9.01 -9.87 15.51
N THR A 612 7.83 -10.34 15.09
CA THR A 612 6.72 -10.69 15.99
C THR A 612 6.51 -12.19 16.09
N ASP A 613 7.44 -12.97 15.53
CA ASP A 613 7.50 -14.44 15.58
C ASP A 613 6.24 -15.15 15.07
N GLN A 614 5.46 -14.49 14.21
CA GLN A 614 4.25 -15.09 13.66
C GLN A 614 4.55 -16.34 12.82
N TRP A 615 5.76 -16.40 12.24
CA TRP A 615 6.29 -17.57 11.54
C TRP A 615 6.37 -18.83 12.42
N ARG A 616 6.55 -18.70 13.74
CA ARG A 616 6.61 -19.84 14.67
C ARG A 616 5.28 -20.56 14.83
N TYR A 617 4.18 -19.93 14.42
CA TYR A 617 2.82 -20.45 14.57
C TYR A 617 2.22 -20.88 13.23
N GLU A 618 2.99 -20.87 12.14
CA GLU A 618 2.57 -21.41 10.86
C GLU A 618 2.79 -22.93 10.85
N ARG A 619 1.72 -23.69 10.57
CA ARG A 619 1.73 -25.16 10.72
C ARG A 619 1.68 -25.89 9.38
N TYR A 620 2.08 -25.26 8.30
CA TYR A 620 2.08 -25.83 6.95
C TYR A 620 3.33 -25.41 6.18
N GLY A 621 3.71 -26.19 5.16
CA GLY A 621 4.79 -25.84 4.24
C GLY A 621 4.32 -24.85 3.17
N ALA A 622 5.26 -24.18 2.50
CA ALA A 622 4.93 -23.24 1.42
C ALA A 622 4.37 -23.95 0.16
N ASP A 623 4.60 -25.25 0.03
CA ASP A 623 4.11 -26.10 -1.06
C ASP A 623 2.60 -26.30 -1.08
N VAL A 624 1.89 -26.01 0.03
CA VAL A 624 0.41 -26.04 0.04
C VAL A 624 -0.21 -25.03 -0.94
N LEU A 625 0.55 -23.99 -1.32
CA LEU A 625 0.13 -22.98 -2.29
C LEU A 625 0.52 -23.33 -3.73
N ALA A 626 1.40 -24.32 -3.92
CA ALA A 626 1.95 -24.69 -5.21
C ALA A 626 0.85 -25.19 -6.17
N SER A 627 1.07 -24.91 -7.45
CA SER A 627 0.19 -25.35 -8.51
C SER A 627 0.39 -26.83 -8.81
N PRO A 628 -0.68 -27.55 -9.22
CA PRO A 628 -0.53 -28.88 -9.80
C PRO A 628 0.32 -28.90 -11.09
N THR A 629 0.57 -27.75 -11.72
CA THR A 629 1.50 -27.57 -12.84
C THR A 629 2.90 -27.09 -12.42
N GLY A 630 3.13 -26.82 -11.12
CA GLY A 630 4.41 -26.35 -10.58
C GLY A 630 5.55 -27.37 -10.72
N ARG A 631 6.77 -26.92 -10.49
CA ARG A 631 7.99 -27.74 -10.57
C ARG A 631 8.39 -28.35 -9.22
N GLY A 632 7.71 -27.99 -8.13
CA GLY A 632 7.99 -28.48 -6.78
C GLY A 632 9.07 -27.66 -6.07
N LEU A 633 9.28 -26.40 -6.46
CA LEU A 633 10.32 -25.51 -5.91
C LEU A 633 10.13 -25.21 -4.41
N PHE A 634 8.91 -25.39 -3.89
CA PHE A 634 8.60 -25.15 -2.47
C PHE A 634 8.51 -26.43 -1.63
N THR A 635 8.72 -27.61 -2.24
CA THR A 635 8.61 -28.89 -1.54
C THR A 635 9.53 -28.93 -0.34
N GLY A 636 8.96 -29.16 0.86
CA GLY A 636 9.73 -29.23 2.11
C GLY A 636 10.29 -27.89 2.60
N ARG A 637 9.87 -26.76 2.01
CA ARG A 637 10.25 -25.40 2.44
C ARG A 637 9.15 -24.80 3.31
N HIS A 638 9.54 -24.08 4.35
CA HIS A 638 8.63 -23.22 5.11
C HIS A 638 8.55 -21.83 4.46
N THR A 639 7.45 -21.09 4.64
CA THR A 639 7.31 -19.74 4.07
C THR A 639 8.41 -18.80 4.56
N ALA A 640 8.81 -18.94 5.83
CA ALA A 640 9.91 -18.17 6.39
C ALA A 640 11.28 -18.49 5.72
N ASP A 641 11.50 -19.71 5.23
CA ASP A 641 12.69 -20.04 4.43
C ASP A 641 12.70 -19.25 3.11
N LEU A 642 11.53 -19.07 2.49
CA LEU A 642 11.37 -18.27 1.28
C LEU A 642 11.58 -16.77 1.55
N VAL A 643 11.18 -16.27 2.73
CA VAL A 643 11.48 -14.90 3.17
C VAL A 643 12.98 -14.69 3.32
N ALA A 644 13.67 -15.60 4.01
CA ALA A 644 15.13 -15.55 4.15
C ALA A 644 15.83 -15.65 2.78
N GLN A 645 15.34 -16.51 1.89
CA GLN A 645 15.85 -16.67 0.52
C GLN A 645 15.73 -15.38 -0.29
N SER A 646 14.55 -14.76 -0.28
CA SER A 646 14.31 -13.48 -0.95
C SER A 646 15.26 -12.38 -0.43
N MET A 647 15.46 -12.30 0.89
CA MET A 647 16.35 -11.32 1.50
C MET A 647 17.82 -11.53 1.13
N ARG A 648 18.34 -12.78 1.20
CA ARG A 648 19.75 -13.07 0.89
C ARG A 648 20.08 -12.99 -0.61
N LEU A 649 19.08 -13.13 -1.48
CA LEU A 649 19.21 -12.90 -2.93
C LEU A 649 19.21 -11.42 -3.30
N GLY A 650 18.90 -10.53 -2.35
CA GLY A 650 18.71 -9.11 -2.61
C GLY A 650 17.38 -8.78 -3.28
N TRP A 651 16.41 -9.70 -3.27
CA TRP A 651 15.08 -9.43 -3.83
C TRP A 651 14.28 -8.47 -2.95
N MET A 652 14.29 -8.71 -1.64
CA MET A 652 13.68 -7.86 -0.62
C MET A 652 14.76 -7.29 0.31
N PRO A 653 14.56 -6.08 0.87
CA PRO A 653 15.47 -5.55 1.89
C PRO A 653 15.43 -6.39 3.17
N SER A 654 16.53 -6.39 3.91
CA SER A 654 16.67 -7.10 5.18
C SER A 654 17.35 -6.20 6.21
N TYR A 655 16.60 -5.78 7.23
CA TYR A 655 17.11 -4.96 8.33
C TYR A 655 16.50 -5.44 9.65
N PRO A 656 17.33 -5.84 10.64
CA PRO A 656 18.76 -6.15 10.56
C PRO A 656 19.25 -6.93 9.34
N THR A 657 20.37 -6.54 8.74
CA THR A 657 20.92 -7.27 7.57
C THR A 657 21.76 -8.47 8.03
N PHE A 658 22.78 -8.20 8.84
CA PHE A 658 23.72 -9.20 9.36
C PHE A 658 23.69 -9.21 10.88
N ALA A 659 24.13 -10.31 11.49
CA ALA A 659 24.23 -10.41 12.95
C ALA A 659 25.23 -9.41 13.56
N ALA A 660 26.31 -9.13 12.85
CA ALA A 660 27.30 -8.14 13.25
C ALA A 660 26.82 -6.70 13.01
N ASN A 661 27.28 -5.78 13.85
CA ASN A 661 26.98 -4.35 13.72
C ASN A 661 27.50 -3.81 12.37
N PRO A 662 26.66 -3.22 11.51
CA PRO A 662 27.07 -2.72 10.20
C PRO A 662 28.09 -1.58 10.26
N LEU A 663 28.25 -0.88 11.40
CA LEU A 663 29.32 0.10 11.59
C LEU A 663 30.69 -0.55 11.78
N ASP A 664 30.74 -1.69 12.48
CA ASP A 664 31.97 -2.49 12.61
C ASP A 664 32.32 -3.19 11.30
N LEU A 665 31.30 -3.70 10.58
CA LEU A 665 31.49 -4.26 9.25
C LEU A 665 31.98 -3.20 8.26
N GLY A 666 31.42 -2.00 8.28
CA GLY A 666 31.86 -0.92 7.40
C GLY A 666 33.29 -0.46 7.69
N ARG A 667 33.72 -0.43 8.96
CA ARG A 667 35.13 -0.22 9.33
C ARG A 667 36.03 -1.31 8.74
N ARG A 668 35.71 -2.60 8.97
CA ARG A 668 36.49 -3.74 8.48
C ARG A 668 36.56 -3.78 6.95
N ALA A 669 35.45 -3.52 6.26
CA ALA A 669 35.38 -3.45 4.81
C ALA A 669 36.29 -2.33 4.28
N LYS A 670 36.23 -1.13 4.88
CA LYS A 670 37.10 -0.01 4.52
C LYS A 670 38.59 -0.33 4.75
N GLU A 671 38.92 -0.94 5.90
CA GLU A 671 40.30 -1.35 6.24
C GLU A 671 40.85 -2.43 5.32
N SER A 672 39.99 -3.29 4.76
CA SER A 672 40.40 -4.33 3.82
C SER A 672 40.90 -3.80 2.47
N GLY A 673 40.51 -2.57 2.10
CA GLY A 673 40.78 -1.98 0.80
C GLY A 673 40.01 -2.58 -0.39
N GLN A 674 39.16 -3.59 -0.16
CA GLN A 674 38.33 -4.22 -1.19
C GLN A 674 37.01 -3.46 -1.38
N PRO A 675 36.39 -3.51 -2.57
CA PRO A 675 35.00 -3.12 -2.73
C PRO A 675 34.10 -3.85 -1.72
N ALA A 676 33.18 -3.13 -1.09
CA ALA A 676 32.38 -3.67 0.02
C ALA A 676 31.61 -4.96 -0.35
N GLY A 677 31.02 -5.01 -1.55
CA GLY A 677 30.33 -6.19 -2.04
C GLY A 677 31.23 -7.41 -2.19
N GLU A 678 32.43 -7.24 -2.76
CA GLU A 678 33.39 -8.34 -2.94
C GLU A 678 33.88 -8.87 -1.59
N TRP A 679 34.18 -7.96 -0.66
CA TRP A 679 34.58 -8.32 0.70
C TRP A 679 33.48 -9.14 1.41
N ILE A 680 32.22 -8.70 1.31
CA ILE A 680 31.07 -9.41 1.90
C ILE A 680 30.88 -10.78 1.24
N ALA A 681 30.90 -10.87 -0.08
CA ALA A 681 30.81 -12.14 -0.79
C ALA A 681 31.91 -13.12 -0.32
N GLY A 682 33.14 -12.62 -0.11
CA GLY A 682 34.24 -13.39 0.47
C GLY A 682 33.96 -13.85 1.90
N GLN A 683 33.44 -12.98 2.78
CA GLN A 683 33.09 -13.37 4.16
C GLN A 683 31.97 -14.41 4.21
N LEU A 684 30.95 -14.29 3.35
CA LEU A 684 29.87 -15.26 3.22
C LEU A 684 30.39 -16.62 2.73
N ALA A 685 31.28 -16.62 1.73
CA ALA A 685 31.87 -17.85 1.20
C ALA A 685 32.71 -18.62 2.24
N THR A 686 33.33 -17.95 3.21
CA THR A 686 34.07 -18.60 4.30
C THR A 686 33.23 -18.89 5.55
N GLY A 687 31.93 -18.56 5.55
CA GLY A 687 31.07 -18.68 6.74
C GLY A 687 31.43 -17.71 7.88
N GLY A 688 32.06 -16.58 7.57
CA GLY A 688 32.48 -15.57 8.55
C GLY A 688 31.42 -14.51 8.84
N LEU A 689 30.26 -14.59 8.17
CA LEU A 689 29.16 -13.64 8.28
C LEU A 689 27.83 -14.34 8.01
N ASP A 690 26.82 -14.06 8.83
CA ASP A 690 25.48 -14.63 8.71
C ASP A 690 24.41 -13.54 8.58
N PHE A 691 23.37 -13.82 7.78
CA PHE A 691 22.21 -12.93 7.65
C PHE A 691 21.35 -12.97 8.91
N ALA A 692 20.97 -11.81 9.42
CA ALA A 692 20.19 -11.71 10.66
C ALA A 692 18.77 -12.30 10.55
N CYS A 693 18.20 -12.33 9.34
CA CYS A 693 16.88 -12.92 9.10
C CYS A 693 16.85 -14.45 9.23
N GLU A 694 18.01 -15.10 9.31
CA GLU A 694 18.14 -16.57 9.47
C GLU A 694 18.23 -17.00 10.95
N ASP A 695 18.43 -16.05 11.86
CA ASP A 695 18.23 -16.25 13.31
C ASP A 695 17.58 -14.98 13.91
N PRO A 696 16.31 -14.69 13.55
CA PRO A 696 15.64 -13.46 13.99
C PRO A 696 15.32 -13.45 15.50
N ASP A 697 15.52 -14.60 16.18
CA ASP A 697 15.35 -14.77 17.61
C ASP A 697 16.65 -14.56 18.41
N ALA A 698 17.79 -14.36 17.72
CA ALA A 698 19.02 -13.92 18.34
C ALA A 698 18.92 -12.51 18.93
N PRO A 699 19.29 -12.29 20.22
CA PRO A 699 19.27 -10.95 20.83
C PRO A 699 19.96 -9.88 19.99
N GLU A 700 21.11 -10.19 19.39
CA GLU A 700 21.85 -9.32 18.48
C GLU A 700 21.05 -8.94 17.22
N ASN A 701 20.05 -9.73 16.82
CA ASN A 701 19.18 -9.54 15.65
C ASN A 701 17.83 -8.90 15.98
N TRP A 702 17.57 -8.55 17.24
CA TRP A 702 16.32 -7.92 17.62
C TRP A 702 16.27 -6.44 17.26
N PRO A 703 15.14 -5.92 16.75
CA PRO A 703 14.90 -4.49 16.75
C PRO A 703 14.81 -4.00 18.20
N ARG A 704 15.61 -2.99 18.54
CA ARG A 704 15.77 -2.48 19.91
C ARG A 704 14.98 -1.20 20.15
N VAL A 705 14.94 -0.30 19.18
CA VAL A 705 14.24 0.98 19.30
C VAL A 705 13.25 1.14 18.15
N LEU A 706 12.00 1.46 18.48
CA LEU A 706 10.94 1.70 17.50
C LEU A 706 10.29 3.05 17.80
N THR A 707 10.35 3.95 16.82
CA THR A 707 9.68 5.24 16.86
C THR A 707 8.43 5.20 15.99
N VAL A 708 7.27 5.44 16.58
CA VAL A 708 5.96 5.46 15.92
C VAL A 708 5.37 6.87 15.97
N TRP A 709 5.06 7.45 14.82
CA TRP A 709 4.38 8.75 14.75
C TRP A 709 3.39 8.79 13.59
N ARG A 710 2.32 9.58 13.74
CA ARG A 710 1.20 9.66 12.78
C ARG A 710 0.52 8.31 12.54
N ALA A 711 0.65 7.40 13.49
CA ALA A 711 0.20 6.02 13.35
C ALA A 711 -0.21 5.42 14.69
N ASN A 712 -1.26 4.62 14.66
CA ASN A 712 -1.66 3.76 15.77
C ASN A 712 -1.34 2.30 15.43
N LEU A 713 -0.05 1.94 15.33
CA LEU A 713 0.38 0.59 14.94
C LEU A 713 -0.31 -0.51 15.77
N ILE A 714 -0.17 -0.47 17.10
CA ILE A 714 -0.68 -1.52 18.00
C ILE A 714 -2.21 -1.53 18.06
N GLY A 715 -2.87 -0.37 17.91
CA GLY A 715 -4.32 -0.29 17.96
C GLY A 715 -5.03 -0.52 16.64
N SER A 716 -4.32 -0.37 15.52
CA SER A 716 -4.90 -0.32 14.18
C SER A 716 -4.28 -1.34 13.24
N SER A 717 -3.04 -1.16 12.80
CA SER A 717 -2.51 -1.90 11.66
C SER A 717 -1.77 -3.20 11.98
N ALA A 718 -1.48 -3.48 13.26
CA ALA A 718 -0.80 -4.69 13.76
C ALA A 718 -1.62 -5.98 13.60
N LYS A 719 -1.65 -6.58 12.40
CA LYS A 719 -2.21 -7.93 12.18
C LYS A 719 -1.44 -8.94 13.02
N GLY A 720 -2.15 -9.85 13.69
CA GLY A 720 -1.54 -10.66 14.75
C GLY A 720 -1.21 -9.84 15.99
N ASN A 721 -2.15 -9.02 16.44
CA ASN A 721 -1.89 -8.05 17.51
C ASN A 721 -1.31 -8.68 18.77
N GLU A 722 -1.81 -9.85 19.16
CA GLU A 722 -1.35 -10.56 20.35
C GLU A 722 0.11 -11.02 20.23
N TYR A 723 0.60 -11.31 19.02
CA TYR A 723 2.01 -11.62 18.76
C TYR A 723 2.92 -10.40 18.86
N PHE A 724 2.45 -9.21 18.47
CA PHE A 724 3.14 -7.95 18.77
C PHE A 724 3.28 -7.75 20.29
N LEU A 725 2.19 -7.97 21.04
CA LEU A 725 2.22 -7.83 22.49
C LEU A 725 3.19 -8.83 23.13
N ARG A 726 3.15 -10.09 22.68
CA ARG A 726 3.97 -11.20 23.18
C ARG A 726 5.46 -11.04 22.87
N HIS A 727 5.81 -11.01 21.59
CA HIS A 727 7.19 -11.16 21.11
C HIS A 727 7.90 -9.82 20.99
N LEU A 728 7.26 -8.80 20.42
CA LEU A 728 7.89 -7.49 20.27
C LEU A 728 7.89 -6.70 21.59
N LEU A 729 6.75 -6.58 22.26
CA LEU A 729 6.59 -5.70 23.43
C LEU A 729 6.86 -6.37 24.78
N GLY A 730 6.71 -7.69 24.91
CA GLY A 730 6.82 -8.37 26.20
C GLY A 730 5.69 -8.01 27.17
N ALA A 731 4.55 -7.56 26.63
CA ALA A 731 3.34 -7.24 27.37
C ALA A 731 2.47 -8.49 27.59
N ARG A 732 1.36 -8.32 28.30
CA ARG A 732 0.34 -9.38 28.42
C ARG A 732 -0.42 -9.50 27.10
N ASP A 733 -0.58 -10.73 26.63
CA ASP A 733 -1.32 -11.09 25.42
C ASP A 733 -2.47 -12.08 25.71
N ASN A 734 -3.32 -12.33 24.72
CA ASN A 734 -4.46 -13.24 24.76
C ASN A 734 -4.34 -14.46 23.80
N ALA A 735 -3.20 -14.65 23.12
CA ALA A 735 -3.07 -15.71 22.13
C ALA A 735 -2.98 -17.10 22.79
N THR A 736 -3.67 -18.10 22.21
CA THR A 736 -3.61 -19.50 22.67
C THR A 736 -3.00 -20.43 21.62
N ALA A 737 -2.55 -19.89 20.49
CA ALA A 737 -1.86 -20.65 19.46
C ALA A 737 -0.60 -21.32 20.03
N GLU A 738 -0.42 -22.59 19.70
CA GLU A 738 0.80 -23.33 20.00
C GLU A 738 1.74 -23.28 18.80
N GLU A 739 3.04 -23.32 19.07
CA GLU A 739 4.09 -23.26 18.05
C GLU A 739 4.06 -24.48 17.12
N ALA A 740 4.67 -24.33 15.93
CA ALA A 740 4.78 -25.37 14.94
C ALA A 740 5.51 -26.62 15.48
N PRO A 741 4.97 -27.83 15.24
CA PRO A 741 5.65 -29.07 15.62
C PRO A 741 6.94 -29.24 14.81
N PRO A 742 7.93 -30.04 15.29
CA PRO A 742 9.25 -30.18 14.65
C PRO A 742 9.23 -30.47 13.14
N GLY A 743 8.25 -31.25 12.65
CA GLY A 743 8.13 -31.57 11.22
C GLY A 743 7.67 -30.42 10.31
N ASN A 744 7.23 -29.30 10.89
CA ASN A 744 6.68 -28.14 10.17
C ASN A 744 7.51 -26.88 10.45
N ARG A 745 8.68 -27.01 11.07
CA ARG A 745 9.59 -25.90 11.35
C ARG A 745 10.42 -25.57 10.09
N PRO A 746 10.87 -24.30 9.93
CA PRO A 746 11.76 -23.91 8.84
C PRO A 746 13.09 -24.67 8.84
N ALA A 747 13.66 -24.83 7.65
CA ALA A 747 14.96 -25.46 7.45
C ALA A 747 16.12 -24.45 7.42
N ASP A 748 15.89 -23.26 6.85
CA ASP A 748 16.90 -22.21 6.66
C ASP A 748 16.93 -21.23 7.85
N ILE A 749 15.91 -21.25 8.73
CA ILE A 749 15.82 -20.37 9.90
C ILE A 749 16.05 -21.14 11.18
N THR A 750 16.90 -20.60 12.03
CA THR A 750 17.25 -21.14 13.34
C THR A 750 16.03 -21.17 14.26
N TRP A 751 15.62 -22.36 14.66
CA TRP A 751 14.60 -22.53 15.69
C TRP A 751 15.21 -22.53 17.09
N ARG A 752 14.94 -21.49 17.87
CA ARG A 752 15.28 -21.47 19.30
C ARG A 752 14.15 -22.07 20.13
N ASP A 753 14.46 -22.99 21.04
CA ASP A 753 13.45 -23.70 21.84
C ASP A 753 12.62 -22.79 22.74
N THR A 754 13.22 -21.72 23.26
CA THR A 754 12.51 -20.68 24.01
C THR A 754 12.31 -19.47 23.12
N ALA A 755 11.07 -19.20 22.72
CA ALA A 755 10.75 -18.02 21.95
C ALA A 755 10.99 -16.73 22.76
N PRO A 756 11.61 -15.71 22.17
CA PRO A 756 11.87 -14.44 22.85
C PRO A 756 10.56 -13.70 23.17
N ARG A 757 10.52 -13.05 24.33
CA ARG A 757 9.43 -12.17 24.75
C ARG A 757 9.96 -10.77 25.03
N GLY A 758 9.41 -9.78 24.35
CA GLY A 758 9.83 -8.39 24.44
C GLY A 758 11.17 -8.15 23.77
N LYS A 759 11.25 -8.26 22.44
CA LYS A 759 12.44 -7.92 21.64
C LYS A 759 12.80 -6.42 21.72
N LEU A 760 11.79 -5.56 21.88
CA LEU A 760 11.94 -4.11 21.82
C LEU A 760 12.31 -3.47 23.16
N ASP A 761 13.44 -2.75 23.21
CA ASP A 761 13.92 -2.02 24.39
C ASP A 761 13.17 -0.68 24.57
N LEU A 762 12.95 0.08 23.50
CA LEU A 762 12.20 1.35 23.57
C LEU A 762 11.11 1.41 22.52
N LEU A 763 9.85 1.60 22.96
CA LEU A 763 8.76 2.09 22.13
C LEU A 763 8.53 3.58 22.41
N LEU A 764 8.89 4.41 21.44
CA LEU A 764 8.64 5.85 21.42
C LEU A 764 7.41 6.15 20.55
N ALA A 765 6.39 6.80 21.11
CA ALA A 765 5.18 7.19 20.39
C ALA A 765 4.96 8.71 20.39
N LEU A 766 4.71 9.30 19.22
CA LEU A 766 4.30 10.70 19.07
C LEU A 766 2.83 10.73 18.64
N ASP A 767 1.99 11.35 19.46
CA ASP A 767 0.56 11.45 19.17
C ASP A 767 -0.07 12.65 19.89
N PHE A 768 -1.12 13.23 19.32
CA PHE A 768 -1.90 14.27 19.99
C PHE A 768 -2.99 13.65 20.89
N ARG A 769 -3.30 12.36 20.75
CA ARG A 769 -4.30 11.65 21.54
C ARG A 769 -3.75 10.37 22.16
N MET A 770 -4.35 9.92 23.27
CA MET A 770 -4.04 8.62 23.85
C MET A 770 -4.62 7.51 22.98
N THR A 771 -3.75 6.76 22.31
CA THR A 771 -4.07 5.62 21.45
C THR A 771 -3.68 4.31 22.12
N SER A 772 -4.06 3.18 21.51
CA SER A 772 -3.54 1.89 21.97
C SER A 772 -2.01 1.86 21.89
N THR A 773 -1.39 2.39 20.82
CA THR A 773 0.09 2.49 20.76
C THR A 773 0.67 3.32 21.90
N THR A 774 0.12 4.51 22.22
CA THR A 774 0.67 5.33 23.31
C THR A 774 0.47 4.68 24.68
N LEU A 775 -0.60 3.91 24.88
CA LEU A 775 -0.83 3.15 26.11
C LEU A 775 0.23 2.06 26.33
N PHE A 776 0.71 1.45 25.24
CA PHE A 776 1.77 0.43 25.25
C PHE A 776 3.19 1.02 25.14
N ALA A 777 3.35 2.30 24.79
CA ALA A 777 4.65 2.95 24.69
C ALA A 777 5.36 3.12 26.03
N ASP A 778 6.69 3.21 25.98
CA ASP A 778 7.51 3.55 27.14
C ASP A 778 7.66 5.06 27.29
N LEU A 779 7.69 5.78 26.17
CA LEU A 779 7.79 7.22 26.08
C LEU A 779 6.73 7.75 25.08
N VAL A 780 5.93 8.71 25.52
CA VAL A 780 4.87 9.37 24.74
C VAL A 780 5.17 10.86 24.65
N LEU A 781 5.28 11.38 23.44
CA LEU A 781 5.54 12.79 23.18
C LEU A 781 4.27 13.47 22.62
N PRO A 782 3.82 14.61 23.19
CA PRO A 782 2.61 15.28 22.76
C PRO A 782 2.83 15.98 21.42
N ALA A 783 2.21 15.47 20.36
CA ALA A 783 2.25 16.08 19.05
C ALA A 783 1.20 17.21 18.92
N ALA A 784 1.49 18.20 18.09
CA ALA A 784 0.54 19.24 17.68
C ALA A 784 -0.57 18.62 16.80
N THR A 785 -1.79 19.13 16.94
CA THR A 785 -2.90 18.75 16.06
C THR A 785 -2.73 19.38 14.67
N TRP A 786 -3.57 18.98 13.73
CA TRP A 786 -3.55 19.49 12.36
C TRP A 786 -3.90 20.99 12.25
N TYR A 787 -4.55 21.55 13.27
CA TYR A 787 -4.88 22.98 13.31
C TYR A 787 -3.82 23.81 14.06
N GLU A 788 -2.66 23.22 14.33
CA GLU A 788 -1.60 23.78 15.17
C GLU A 788 -0.20 23.69 14.52
N LYS A 789 -0.10 23.36 13.23
CA LYS A 789 1.19 23.19 12.51
C LYS A 789 1.14 23.56 11.02
N HIS A 790 2.31 23.79 10.41
CA HIS A 790 2.44 23.92 8.96
C HIS A 790 2.81 22.59 8.32
N ASP A 791 2.19 22.28 7.19
CA ASP A 791 2.43 21.05 6.42
C ASP A 791 1.72 21.14 5.05
N LEU A 792 1.84 20.10 4.22
CA LEU A 792 1.21 19.94 2.91
C LEU A 792 0.39 18.63 2.83
N SER A 793 -0.74 18.67 2.12
CA SER A 793 -1.54 17.50 1.78
C SER A 793 -1.79 17.40 0.27
N SER A 794 -1.76 16.18 -0.27
CA SER A 794 -2.22 15.82 -1.62
C SER A 794 -2.89 14.45 -1.60
N THR A 795 -3.58 14.09 -2.68
CA THR A 795 -4.29 12.80 -2.78
C THR A 795 -4.44 12.36 -4.24
N ASP A 796 -4.75 11.08 -4.42
CA ASP A 796 -5.22 10.45 -5.64
C ASP A 796 -6.50 11.11 -6.18
N MET A 797 -7.43 11.45 -5.29
CA MET A 797 -8.82 11.78 -5.64
C MET A 797 -9.00 13.10 -6.41
N HIS A 798 -8.05 14.03 -6.33
CA HIS A 798 -8.08 15.34 -6.99
C HIS A 798 -6.66 15.89 -7.21
N PRO A 799 -6.44 16.84 -8.13
CA PRO A 799 -5.12 17.22 -8.62
C PRO A 799 -4.60 18.45 -7.88
N TYR A 800 -4.90 18.58 -6.58
CA TYR A 800 -4.57 19.78 -5.80
C TYR A 800 -3.60 19.47 -4.66
N VAL A 801 -2.69 20.41 -4.41
CA VAL A 801 -1.89 20.50 -3.18
C VAL A 801 -2.38 21.70 -2.37
N HIS A 802 -2.49 21.55 -1.05
CA HIS A 802 -2.90 22.63 -0.14
C HIS A 802 -2.28 22.46 1.25
N ALA A 803 -2.28 23.53 2.04
CA ALA A 803 -1.53 23.61 3.28
C ALA A 803 -2.35 23.34 4.55
N PHE A 804 -1.63 22.87 5.56
CA PHE A 804 -1.98 23.04 6.96
C PHE A 804 -1.48 24.41 7.43
N THR A 805 -2.28 25.12 8.22
CA THR A 805 -1.86 26.36 8.86
C THR A 805 -2.33 26.37 10.32
N PRO A 806 -1.46 26.76 11.29
CA PRO A 806 -1.84 26.84 12.69
C PRO A 806 -2.91 27.91 12.90
N ALA A 807 -4.08 27.50 13.40
CA ALA A 807 -5.12 28.40 13.85
C ALA A 807 -4.75 29.07 15.19
N ILE A 808 -4.07 28.32 16.05
CA ILE A 808 -3.52 28.73 17.34
C ILE A 808 -2.12 28.12 17.53
N ILE A 809 -1.39 28.61 18.53
CA ILE A 809 -0.16 27.94 19.01
C ILE A 809 -0.57 26.61 19.65
N PRO A 810 0.18 25.51 19.46
CA PRO A 810 -0.10 24.24 20.13
C PRO A 810 -0.32 24.43 21.65
N PRO A 811 -1.48 24.01 22.20
CA PRO A 811 -1.77 24.20 23.62
C PRO A 811 -0.94 23.27 24.51
N TRP A 812 -0.81 23.65 25.79
CA TRP A 812 0.02 22.99 26.80
C TRP A 812 1.51 22.92 26.44
N GLN A 813 2.07 21.72 26.29
CA GLN A 813 3.45 21.48 25.91
C GLN A 813 3.55 20.66 24.62
N ALA A 814 2.48 20.61 23.82
CA ALA A 814 2.51 19.96 22.51
C ALA A 814 3.51 20.66 21.58
N ARG A 815 4.17 19.89 20.72
CA ARG A 815 5.12 20.38 19.71
C ARG A 815 4.79 19.77 18.35
N THR A 816 5.14 20.44 17.27
CA THR A 816 4.98 19.85 15.94
C THR A 816 5.92 18.65 15.78
N ASP A 817 5.58 17.68 14.93
CA ASP A 817 6.49 16.55 14.65
C ASP A 817 7.89 17.05 14.25
N PHE A 818 7.93 18.17 13.52
CA PHE A 818 9.14 18.87 13.12
C PHE A 818 9.99 19.32 14.31
N GLU A 819 9.42 20.06 15.26
CA GLU A 819 10.12 20.50 16.46
C GLU A 819 10.60 19.33 17.33
N ILE A 820 9.83 18.24 17.38
CA ILE A 820 10.18 17.04 18.16
C ILE A 820 11.42 16.37 17.57
N PHE A 821 11.46 16.11 16.27
CA PHE A 821 12.61 15.48 15.63
C PHE A 821 13.84 16.39 15.60
N HIS A 822 13.69 17.70 15.46
CA HIS A 822 14.81 18.65 15.64
C HIS A 822 15.34 18.68 17.08
N GLY A 823 14.47 18.52 18.08
CA GLY A 823 14.87 18.37 19.47
C GLY A 823 15.65 17.07 19.70
N LEU A 824 15.14 15.96 19.16
CA LEU A 824 15.79 14.65 19.26
C LEU A 824 17.13 14.62 18.54
N ALA A 825 17.22 15.19 17.33
CA ALA A 825 18.47 15.25 16.57
C ALA A 825 19.55 16.06 17.30
N ARG A 826 19.21 17.21 17.89
CA ARG A 826 20.16 17.99 18.70
C ARG A 826 20.66 17.18 19.90
N LYS A 827 19.75 16.55 20.65
CA LYS A 827 20.13 15.75 21.81
C LYS A 827 20.95 14.51 21.43
N LEU A 828 20.63 13.86 20.31
CA LEU A 828 21.42 12.76 19.76
C LEU A 828 22.82 13.22 19.36
N SER A 829 22.95 14.32 18.62
CA SER A 829 24.25 14.87 18.23
C SER A 829 25.11 15.28 19.43
N GLU A 830 24.50 15.81 20.49
CA GLU A 830 25.18 16.11 21.75
C GLU A 830 25.69 14.84 22.44
N LEU A 831 24.86 13.80 22.57
CA LEU A 831 25.22 12.54 23.25
C LEU A 831 26.10 11.62 22.40
N ALA A 832 26.15 11.83 21.08
CA ALA A 832 27.02 11.08 20.18
C ALA A 832 28.50 11.40 20.42
N ALA A 833 28.83 12.63 20.84
CA ALA A 833 30.20 13.02 21.16
C ALA A 833 30.81 12.11 22.25
N GLY A 834 31.99 11.54 21.99
CA GLY A 834 32.64 10.58 22.89
C GLY A 834 32.06 9.15 22.87
N HIS A 835 30.93 8.92 22.19
CA HIS A 835 30.34 7.57 22.04
C HIS A 835 30.41 7.04 20.62
N LEU A 836 30.06 7.86 19.63
CA LEU A 836 29.88 7.50 18.24
C LEU A 836 30.01 8.78 17.38
N GLU A 837 31.20 9.07 16.88
CA GLU A 837 31.47 10.27 16.07
C GLU A 837 31.24 9.98 14.58
N THR A 838 32.30 9.91 13.77
CA THR A 838 32.21 9.52 12.36
C THR A 838 32.41 8.02 12.19
N ALA A 839 31.50 7.35 11.50
CA ALA A 839 31.56 5.92 11.22
C ALA A 839 31.28 5.62 9.74
N HIS A 840 31.70 4.42 9.30
CA HIS A 840 31.37 3.88 7.99
C HIS A 840 30.32 2.82 8.17
N ASP A 841 29.13 3.08 7.65
CA ASP A 841 27.96 2.21 7.74
C ASP A 841 27.86 1.35 6.50
N LEU A 842 27.91 0.02 6.67
CA LEU A 842 27.66 -0.93 5.58
C LEU A 842 26.15 -1.09 5.37
N VAL A 843 25.65 -0.64 4.22
CA VAL A 843 24.24 -0.70 3.86
C VAL A 843 24.03 -1.70 2.72
N ALA A 844 23.21 -2.72 2.95
CA ALA A 844 22.75 -3.64 1.91
C ALA A 844 21.51 -3.08 1.21
N CYS A 845 21.48 -3.08 -0.11
CA CYS A 845 20.37 -2.60 -0.92
C CYS A 845 19.78 -3.74 -1.75
N ALA A 846 18.45 -3.84 -1.73
CA ALA A 846 17.74 -4.73 -2.63
C ALA A 846 17.96 -4.32 -4.09
N LEU A 847 17.74 -5.26 -5.00
CA LEU A 847 17.78 -5.10 -6.44
C LEU A 847 16.51 -4.35 -6.86
N MET A 848 16.66 -3.04 -6.99
CA MET A 848 15.51 -2.14 -7.05
C MET A 848 14.88 -2.00 -8.44
N HIS A 849 13.55 -1.91 -8.46
CA HIS A 849 12.79 -1.45 -9.63
C HIS A 849 13.19 -0.02 -10.02
N ASP A 850 13.07 0.32 -11.31
CA ASP A 850 13.44 1.63 -11.86
C ASP A 850 14.92 1.99 -11.66
N THR A 851 15.74 0.96 -11.50
CA THR A 851 17.20 1.02 -11.52
C THR A 851 17.74 -0.13 -12.38
N PRO A 852 19.01 -0.10 -12.81
CA PRO A 852 19.61 -1.23 -13.50
C PRO A 852 19.54 -2.56 -12.72
N GLY A 853 19.34 -2.53 -11.40
CA GLY A 853 19.17 -3.72 -10.55
C GLY A 853 17.96 -4.60 -10.92
N GLU A 854 16.96 -4.06 -11.62
CA GLU A 854 15.82 -4.85 -12.12
C GLU A 854 16.20 -5.84 -13.24
N THR A 855 17.42 -5.74 -13.77
CA THR A 855 17.98 -6.64 -14.79
C THR A 855 18.92 -7.71 -14.22
N ALA A 856 18.82 -8.00 -12.91
CA ALA A 856 19.73 -8.89 -12.21
C ALA A 856 19.53 -10.37 -12.55
N GLN A 857 18.29 -10.84 -12.69
CA GLN A 857 17.94 -12.25 -12.82
C GLN A 857 17.30 -12.59 -14.18
N PRO A 858 18.07 -12.64 -15.29
CA PRO A 858 17.51 -12.91 -16.62
C PRO A 858 16.71 -14.22 -16.65
N GLY A 859 15.56 -14.19 -17.33
CA GLY A 859 14.61 -15.30 -17.39
C GLY A 859 13.83 -15.56 -16.09
N GLY A 860 13.96 -14.72 -15.06
CA GLY A 860 13.20 -14.83 -13.82
C GLY A 860 13.51 -16.14 -13.09
N THR A 861 14.80 -16.48 -13.04
CA THR A 861 15.34 -17.67 -12.37
C THR A 861 15.70 -17.36 -10.92
N VAL A 862 15.91 -18.41 -10.11
CA VAL A 862 16.17 -18.29 -8.66
C VAL A 862 17.54 -18.86 -8.30
N PRO A 863 18.65 -18.23 -8.71
CA PRO A 863 19.99 -18.78 -8.48
C PRO A 863 20.47 -18.48 -7.06
N ASP A 864 20.11 -19.34 -6.10
CA ASP A 864 20.58 -19.25 -4.72
C ASP A 864 22.07 -19.56 -4.61
N TRP A 865 22.88 -18.56 -4.29
CA TRP A 865 24.33 -18.72 -4.20
C TRP A 865 24.80 -19.78 -3.19
N ARG A 866 23.93 -20.21 -2.26
CA ARG A 866 24.22 -21.33 -1.35
C ARG A 866 24.36 -22.66 -2.07
N ASP A 867 23.70 -22.81 -3.22
CA ASP A 867 23.75 -24.03 -4.01
C ASP A 867 24.99 -24.10 -4.91
N ALA A 868 25.94 -23.18 -4.79
CA ALA A 868 27.14 -23.15 -5.63
C ALA A 868 27.98 -24.44 -5.55
N ALA A 869 27.95 -25.14 -4.40
CA ALA A 869 28.62 -26.43 -4.23
C ALA A 869 28.03 -27.54 -5.14
N THR A 870 26.80 -27.38 -5.61
CA THR A 870 26.16 -28.31 -6.57
C THR A 870 26.64 -28.09 -8.01
N GLY A 871 27.37 -27.00 -8.28
CA GLY A 871 27.84 -26.61 -9.61
C GLY A 871 26.76 -26.07 -10.54
N THR A 872 25.52 -25.92 -10.07
CA THR A 872 24.36 -25.48 -10.88
C THR A 872 24.18 -23.96 -10.91
N VAL A 873 24.80 -23.25 -9.97
CA VAL A 873 24.72 -21.79 -9.80
C VAL A 873 26.09 -21.24 -9.43
N THR A 874 26.34 -19.97 -9.74
CA THR A 874 27.57 -19.29 -9.31
C THR A 874 27.53 -18.99 -7.81
N GLY A 875 28.70 -18.75 -7.21
CA GLY A 875 28.80 -18.22 -5.84
C GLY A 875 28.12 -16.86 -5.68
N ALA A 876 28.22 -16.27 -4.48
CA ALA A 876 27.57 -15.01 -4.17
C ALA A 876 28.16 -13.85 -5.01
N VAL A 877 27.33 -13.18 -5.81
CA VAL A 877 27.71 -12.05 -6.67
C VAL A 877 26.85 -10.83 -6.30
N PRO A 878 27.44 -9.79 -5.66
CA PRO A 878 26.75 -8.55 -5.32
C PRO A 878 26.04 -7.92 -6.52
N GLY A 879 24.81 -7.43 -6.31
CA GLY A 879 24.02 -6.79 -7.38
C GLY A 879 23.47 -7.77 -8.43
N ARG A 880 23.64 -9.08 -8.26
CA ARG A 880 23.11 -10.13 -9.15
C ARG A 880 22.25 -11.14 -8.39
N ASN A 881 22.88 -12.04 -7.64
CA ASN A 881 22.20 -13.02 -6.78
C ASN A 881 22.48 -12.78 -5.29
N LEU A 882 22.85 -11.56 -4.95
CA LEU A 882 23.12 -11.05 -3.61
C LEU A 882 22.76 -9.55 -3.61
N PRO A 883 22.36 -8.94 -2.46
CA PRO A 883 22.17 -7.49 -2.39
C PRO A 883 23.36 -6.70 -2.95
N ASP A 884 23.11 -5.46 -3.36
CA ASP A 884 24.20 -4.50 -3.57
C ASP A 884 24.63 -3.92 -2.21
N PHE A 885 25.88 -3.46 -2.09
CA PHE A 885 26.42 -2.95 -0.81
C PHE A 885 27.11 -1.61 -0.97
N ALA A 886 26.71 -0.65 -0.15
CA ALA A 886 27.32 0.68 -0.09
C ALA A 886 27.96 0.93 1.28
N LEU A 887 29.10 1.64 1.29
CA LEU A 887 29.65 2.23 2.50
C LEU A 887 29.20 3.69 2.59
N VAL A 888 28.41 4.01 3.61
CA VAL A 888 27.91 5.35 3.87
C VAL A 888 28.67 5.94 5.05
N GLU A 889 29.39 7.05 4.83
CA GLU A 889 29.99 7.80 5.93
C GLU A 889 28.91 8.57 6.69
N ARG A 890 28.90 8.45 8.01
CA ARG A 890 27.95 9.12 8.90
C ARG A 890 28.69 9.83 10.01
N ASP A 891 28.49 11.14 10.11
CA ASP A 891 28.89 11.93 11.26
C ASP A 891 27.68 12.14 12.18
N TYR A 892 27.62 11.37 13.25
CA TYR A 892 26.50 11.41 14.18
C TYR A 892 26.44 12.72 15.00
N THR A 893 27.57 13.42 15.13
CA THR A 893 27.63 14.74 15.79
C THR A 893 27.07 15.85 14.90
N ALA A 894 26.98 15.62 13.58
CA ALA A 894 26.44 16.56 12.60
C ALA A 894 24.96 16.35 12.24
N VAL A 895 24.29 15.31 12.77
CA VAL A 895 22.91 14.95 12.40
C VAL A 895 21.93 16.12 12.57
N ALA A 896 22.06 16.91 13.63
CA ALA A 896 21.22 18.10 13.84
C ALA A 896 21.40 19.17 12.75
N ASP A 897 22.65 19.43 12.34
CA ASP A 897 22.95 20.40 11.27
C ASP A 897 22.46 19.89 9.91
N GLN A 898 22.63 18.60 9.64
CA GLN A 898 22.19 17.95 8.39
C GLN A 898 20.66 17.89 8.29
N LEU A 899 19.96 17.62 9.40
CA LEU A 899 18.50 17.64 9.44
C LEU A 899 17.96 19.03 9.06
N ALA A 900 18.61 20.08 9.57
CA ALA A 900 18.20 21.48 9.43
C ALA A 900 18.66 22.18 8.14
N ALA A 901 19.22 21.47 7.17
CA ALA A 901 19.70 22.07 5.93
C ALA A 901 19.64 21.12 4.73
N PHE A 902 19.54 21.69 3.53
CA PHE A 902 19.56 20.94 2.27
C PHE A 902 20.98 20.52 1.89
N GLY A 903 21.20 19.22 1.77
CA GLY A 903 22.51 18.62 1.59
C GLY A 903 23.11 18.79 0.19
N PRO A 904 24.44 18.62 0.06
CA PRO A 904 25.17 18.90 -1.17
C PRO A 904 25.08 17.80 -2.23
N LEU A 905 24.63 16.58 -1.90
CA LEU A 905 24.59 15.48 -2.87
C LEU A 905 23.57 15.72 -3.99
N ALA A 906 22.50 16.47 -3.70
CA ALA A 906 21.48 16.77 -4.70
C ALA A 906 22.06 17.58 -5.89
N GLU A 907 22.94 18.55 -5.63
CA GLU A 907 23.64 19.31 -6.68
C GLU A 907 24.80 18.52 -7.30
N ARG A 908 25.52 17.72 -6.50
CA ARG A 908 26.69 16.96 -6.98
C ARG A 908 26.31 15.74 -7.83
N GLN A 909 25.16 15.13 -7.59
CA GLN A 909 24.76 13.85 -8.18
C GLN A 909 23.37 13.88 -8.83
N GLY A 910 22.66 15.02 -8.79
CA GLY A 910 21.28 15.14 -9.24
C GLY A 910 20.28 14.44 -8.30
N MET A 911 18.99 14.63 -8.58
CA MET A 911 17.89 13.88 -7.96
C MET A 911 17.41 12.81 -8.93
N ARG A 912 17.10 11.61 -8.43
CA ARG A 912 16.61 10.50 -9.28
C ARG A 912 15.28 9.99 -8.78
N VAL A 913 14.35 9.77 -9.71
CA VAL A 913 13.01 9.23 -9.45
C VAL A 913 12.54 8.46 -10.68
N LYS A 914 11.94 7.28 -10.50
CA LYS A 914 11.42 6.44 -11.59
C LYS A 914 12.38 6.26 -12.79
N GLY A 915 13.67 6.11 -12.52
CA GLY A 915 14.72 5.96 -13.53
C GLY A 915 15.15 7.25 -14.26
N VAL A 916 14.59 8.41 -13.90
CA VAL A 916 14.89 9.72 -14.50
C VAL A 916 15.71 10.56 -13.53
N GLY A 917 16.75 11.23 -14.03
CA GLY A 917 17.54 12.20 -13.27
C GLY A 917 17.06 13.63 -13.51
N VAL A 918 17.24 14.54 -12.56
CA VAL A 918 17.09 15.99 -12.77
C VAL A 918 18.13 16.74 -11.95
N ASP A 919 18.64 17.86 -12.45
CA ASP A 919 19.59 18.71 -11.73
C ASP A 919 18.87 19.82 -10.95
N PRO A 920 18.88 19.80 -9.60
CA PRO A 920 18.23 20.81 -8.78
C PRO A 920 19.09 22.05 -8.49
N THR A 921 20.26 22.23 -9.14
CA THR A 921 21.16 23.35 -8.83
C THR A 921 20.45 24.73 -8.84
N PRO A 922 19.59 25.06 -9.83
CA PRO A 922 18.82 26.31 -9.79
C PRO A 922 17.85 26.40 -8.60
N GLU A 923 17.21 25.29 -8.22
CA GLU A 923 16.31 25.22 -7.06
C GLU A 923 17.05 25.32 -5.74
N ALA A 924 18.26 24.74 -5.64
CA ALA A 924 19.10 24.85 -4.46
C ALA A 924 19.53 26.31 -4.21
N ALA A 925 19.93 27.03 -5.26
CA ALA A 925 20.24 28.45 -5.19
C ALA A 925 19.00 29.27 -4.80
N TRP A 926 17.85 29.00 -5.43
CA TRP A 926 16.59 29.65 -5.07
C TRP A 926 16.18 29.39 -3.61
N LEU A 927 16.35 28.16 -3.11
CA LEU A 927 16.11 27.82 -1.72
C LEU A 927 17.06 28.54 -0.77
N ALA A 928 18.34 28.74 -1.14
CA ALA A 928 19.28 29.53 -0.36
C ALA A 928 18.80 30.98 -0.20
N ASP A 929 18.32 31.60 -1.28
CA ASP A 929 17.79 32.97 -1.26
C ASP A 929 16.47 33.05 -0.47
N ARG A 930 15.60 32.06 -0.66
CA ARG A 930 14.25 32.04 -0.07
C ARG A 930 14.24 31.68 1.41
N CYS A 931 15.07 30.71 1.81
CA CYS A 931 15.07 30.12 3.15
C CYS A 931 16.27 30.60 3.99
N GLY A 932 17.24 31.28 3.39
CA GLY A 932 18.52 31.62 4.00
C GLY A 932 19.50 30.44 3.98
N THR A 933 20.73 30.69 4.43
CA THR A 933 21.80 29.68 4.50
C THR A 933 22.31 29.48 5.92
N ALA A 934 22.75 28.26 6.24
CA ALA A 934 23.37 27.97 7.52
C ALA A 934 24.72 28.69 7.65
N VAL A 935 24.94 29.39 8.76
CA VAL A 935 26.13 30.23 8.96
C VAL A 935 27.30 29.52 9.67
N ARG A 936 27.05 28.35 10.28
CA ARG A 936 27.99 27.57 11.08
C ARG A 936 27.67 26.07 10.98
N GLY A 937 28.52 25.25 11.60
CA GLY A 937 28.30 23.80 11.68
C GLY A 937 28.62 23.06 10.38
N ALA A 938 28.30 21.77 10.34
CA ALA A 938 28.58 20.90 9.21
C ALA A 938 27.81 21.31 7.94
N ALA A 939 26.71 22.05 8.10
CA ALA A 939 25.87 22.54 7.01
C ALA A 939 26.23 23.96 6.53
N LYS A 940 27.35 24.55 6.95
CA LYS A 940 27.70 25.95 6.59
C LYS A 940 27.60 26.20 5.07
N GLY A 941 26.86 27.25 4.70
CA GLY A 941 26.63 27.66 3.31
C GLY A 941 25.50 26.90 2.60
N ARG A 942 24.85 25.94 3.25
CA ARG A 942 23.73 25.16 2.69
C ARG A 942 22.39 25.87 2.93
N PRO A 943 21.39 25.72 2.04
CA PRO A 943 20.03 26.24 2.25
C PRO A 943 19.43 25.71 3.57
N LEU A 944 18.78 26.58 4.34
CA LEU A 944 18.17 26.22 5.62
C LEU A 944 16.82 25.49 5.42
N LEU A 945 16.64 24.44 6.20
CA LEU A 945 15.40 23.68 6.40
C LEU A 945 15.12 23.58 7.91
N ASP A 946 15.27 24.69 8.63
CA ASP A 946 15.17 24.77 10.10
C ASP A 946 13.75 25.12 10.60
N THR A 947 12.79 25.25 9.69
CA THR A 947 11.35 25.37 10.00
C THR A 947 10.52 24.47 9.08
N ASP A 948 9.35 24.05 9.56
CA ASP A 948 8.38 23.26 8.78
C ASP A 948 7.93 23.97 7.49
N THR A 949 7.80 25.29 7.53
CA THR A 949 7.51 26.13 6.35
C THR A 949 8.61 26.03 5.30
N LYS A 950 9.89 26.13 5.69
CA LYS A 950 11.01 25.99 4.74
C LYS A 950 11.10 24.58 4.16
N MET A 951 10.78 23.57 4.97
CA MET A 951 10.67 22.19 4.48
C MET A 951 9.55 22.06 3.45
N CYS A 952 8.39 22.68 3.66
CA CYS A 952 7.30 22.71 2.68
C CYS A 952 7.71 23.43 1.38
N GLU A 953 8.40 24.57 1.46
CA GLU A 953 8.95 25.27 0.30
C GLU A 953 9.91 24.37 -0.49
N ALA A 954 10.79 23.62 0.19
CA ALA A 954 11.71 22.69 -0.44
C ALA A 954 11.01 21.51 -1.13
N ILE A 955 9.98 20.92 -0.50
CA ILE A 955 9.18 19.84 -1.12
C ILE A 955 8.56 20.33 -2.44
N LEU A 956 7.97 21.54 -2.44
CA LEU A 956 7.33 22.10 -3.64
C LEU A 956 8.36 22.50 -4.71
N ALA A 957 9.48 23.11 -4.33
CA ALA A 957 10.49 23.58 -5.26
C ALA A 957 11.20 22.42 -5.98
N LEU A 958 11.40 21.28 -5.31
CA LEU A 958 12.20 20.16 -5.80
C LEU A 958 11.40 19.09 -6.57
N SER A 959 10.12 19.33 -6.88
CA SER A 959 9.26 18.36 -7.60
C SER A 959 8.74 18.88 -8.92
N GLY A 960 8.71 18.04 -9.96
CA GLY A 960 8.20 18.39 -11.28
C GLY A 960 6.70 18.75 -11.27
N THR A 961 5.88 18.10 -10.44
CA THR A 961 4.45 18.42 -10.35
C THR A 961 4.14 19.85 -9.88
N THR A 962 5.09 20.49 -9.19
CA THR A 962 4.95 21.83 -8.59
C THR A 962 5.98 22.84 -9.09
N ASN A 963 7.01 22.37 -9.82
CA ASN A 963 8.02 23.18 -10.50
C ASN A 963 8.21 22.69 -11.94
N GLY A 964 7.62 23.44 -12.87
CA GLY A 964 7.61 23.18 -14.30
C GLY A 964 8.99 23.03 -14.93
N ARG A 965 10.00 23.73 -14.41
CA ARG A 965 11.38 23.62 -14.91
C ARG A 965 11.92 22.19 -14.75
N LEU A 966 11.73 21.60 -13.57
CA LEU A 966 12.13 20.21 -13.29
C LEU A 966 11.27 19.22 -14.09
N ALA A 967 9.97 19.48 -14.25
CA ALA A 967 9.12 18.65 -15.10
C ALA A 967 9.60 18.64 -16.56
N ALA A 968 9.90 19.81 -17.13
CA ALA A 968 10.40 19.94 -18.49
C ALA A 968 11.75 19.22 -18.67
N GLU A 969 12.64 19.30 -17.69
CA GLU A 969 13.91 18.57 -17.71
C GLU A 969 13.71 17.04 -17.67
N GLY A 970 12.84 16.54 -16.79
CA GLY A 970 12.54 15.12 -16.70
C GLY A 970 11.86 14.58 -17.97
N PHE A 971 10.94 15.34 -18.56
CA PHE A 971 10.34 14.98 -19.84
C PHE A 971 11.34 14.98 -21.00
N ARG A 972 12.30 15.90 -21.02
CA ARG A 972 13.40 15.89 -22.00
C ARG A 972 14.24 14.61 -21.88
N GLN A 973 14.56 14.16 -20.66
CA GLN A 973 15.28 12.89 -20.47
C GLN A 973 14.47 11.69 -20.94
N PHE A 974 13.14 11.68 -20.71
CA PHE A 974 12.31 10.64 -21.32
C PHE A 974 12.30 10.75 -22.84
N ALA A 975 12.28 11.95 -23.42
CA ALA A 975 12.34 12.12 -24.87
C ALA A 975 13.66 11.60 -25.48
N GLU A 976 14.78 11.71 -24.78
CA GLU A 976 16.06 11.09 -25.18
C GLU A 976 15.97 9.56 -25.26
N ARG A 977 15.26 8.94 -24.31
CA ARG A 977 15.05 7.47 -24.29
C ARG A 977 13.97 6.99 -25.25
N CYS A 978 12.86 7.72 -25.35
CA CYS A 978 11.71 7.37 -26.18
C CYS A 978 11.88 7.81 -27.64
N GLY A 979 12.79 8.73 -27.92
CA GLY A 979 13.00 9.31 -29.25
C GLY A 979 12.17 10.59 -29.48
N PRO A 980 12.57 11.41 -30.48
CA PRO A 980 12.03 12.75 -30.71
C PRO A 980 10.56 12.74 -31.15
N GLY A 981 10.05 11.63 -31.71
CA GLY A 981 8.66 11.51 -32.12
C GLY A 981 7.66 11.34 -30.96
N SER A 982 8.12 11.15 -29.72
CA SER A 982 7.24 10.88 -28.56
C SER A 982 6.33 12.03 -28.15
N GLY A 983 6.64 13.28 -28.54
CA GLY A 983 5.87 14.45 -28.12
C GLY A 983 6.10 14.88 -26.66
N LEU A 984 7.07 14.25 -25.97
CA LEU A 984 7.33 14.50 -24.55
C LEU A 984 8.03 15.84 -24.31
N THR A 985 8.85 16.30 -25.27
CA THR A 985 9.50 17.62 -25.20
C THR A 985 8.45 18.74 -25.22
N GLU A 986 7.44 18.62 -26.07
CA GLU A 986 6.32 19.55 -26.20
C GLU A 986 5.45 19.54 -24.93
N LEU A 987 5.19 18.35 -24.37
CA LEU A 987 4.52 18.23 -23.08
C LEU A 987 5.31 18.94 -21.97
N GLY A 988 6.63 18.76 -21.93
CA GLY A 988 7.52 19.46 -21.00
C GLY A 988 7.49 20.99 -21.16
N ALA A 989 7.52 21.47 -22.41
CA ALA A 989 7.43 22.90 -22.70
C ALA A 989 6.11 23.51 -22.19
N SER A 990 5.00 22.77 -22.28
CA SER A 990 3.67 23.25 -21.85
C SER A 990 3.55 23.52 -20.34
N VAL A 991 4.41 22.93 -19.52
CA VAL A 991 4.39 23.08 -18.06
C VAL A 991 5.56 23.90 -17.51
N ALA A 992 6.55 24.26 -18.35
CA ALA A 992 7.87 24.75 -17.94
C ALA A 992 7.86 26.00 -17.04
N GLU A 993 6.92 26.93 -17.25
CA GLU A 993 6.90 28.23 -16.56
C GLU A 993 6.22 28.20 -15.18
N ARG A 994 5.65 27.06 -14.78
CA ARG A 994 4.90 26.94 -13.53
C ARG A 994 5.82 26.82 -12.32
N ARG A 995 5.54 27.55 -11.24
CA ARG A 995 6.12 27.29 -9.91
C ARG A 995 5.08 27.55 -8.83
N VAL A 996 4.90 26.57 -7.94
CA VAL A 996 4.04 26.67 -6.75
C VAL A 996 4.92 26.95 -5.54
N VAL A 997 4.59 27.98 -4.77
CA VAL A 997 5.23 28.26 -3.47
C VAL A 997 4.26 28.02 -2.32
N PHE A 998 4.77 27.85 -1.10
CA PHE A 998 3.94 27.45 0.03
C PHE A 998 2.78 28.43 0.32
N SER A 999 3.00 29.74 0.18
CA SER A 999 1.96 30.75 0.40
C SER A 999 0.76 30.63 -0.56
N ASP A 1000 0.97 30.13 -1.78
CA ASP A 1000 -0.12 29.90 -2.73
C ASP A 1000 -1.10 28.87 -2.17
N THR A 1001 -0.54 27.79 -1.60
CA THR A 1001 -1.26 26.65 -1.04
C THR A 1001 -2.03 26.97 0.26
N GLN A 1002 -1.62 28.05 0.96
CA GLN A 1002 -2.34 28.60 2.12
C GLN A 1002 -3.51 29.50 1.69
N THR A 1003 -3.34 30.22 0.58
CA THR A 1003 -4.36 31.12 0.05
C THR A 1003 -5.54 30.31 -0.48
N ARG A 1004 -5.27 29.30 -1.31
CA ARG A 1004 -6.27 28.37 -1.88
C ARG A 1004 -5.60 27.05 -2.31
N PRO A 1005 -6.35 25.96 -2.53
CA PRO A 1005 -5.79 24.77 -3.16
C PRO A 1005 -5.21 25.10 -4.54
N VAL A 1006 -4.02 24.58 -4.83
CA VAL A 1006 -3.31 24.84 -6.08
C VAL A 1006 -3.27 23.55 -6.87
N GLN A 1007 -3.67 23.59 -8.15
CA GLN A 1007 -3.58 22.42 -9.00
C GLN A 1007 -2.10 22.00 -9.13
N VAL A 1008 -1.81 20.74 -9.47
CA VAL A 1008 -0.47 20.31 -9.89
C VAL A 1008 -0.39 20.30 -11.42
N GLY A 1009 0.83 20.19 -11.96
CA GLY A 1009 1.06 20.03 -13.40
C GLY A 1009 1.46 18.61 -13.77
N ALA A 1010 1.31 18.28 -15.05
CA ALA A 1010 1.85 17.05 -15.61
C ALA A 1010 3.36 16.96 -15.34
N SER A 1011 3.82 15.78 -14.92
CA SER A 1011 5.21 15.53 -14.55
C SER A 1011 5.61 14.13 -14.96
N PHE A 1012 6.91 13.95 -15.22
CA PHE A 1012 7.54 12.66 -15.47
C PHE A 1012 7.41 11.66 -14.29
N GLU A 1013 7.04 12.16 -13.11
CA GLU A 1013 6.78 11.39 -11.90
C GLU A 1013 5.52 10.51 -12.00
N TRP A 1014 4.57 10.89 -12.87
CA TRP A 1014 3.25 10.26 -12.99
C TRP A 1014 2.94 9.89 -14.46
N SER A 1015 1.89 9.10 -14.66
CA SER A 1015 1.54 8.57 -15.99
C SER A 1015 0.36 9.28 -16.65
N GLY A 1016 -0.35 10.14 -15.92
CA GLY A 1016 -1.45 10.96 -16.43
C GLY A 1016 -1.06 12.41 -16.67
N LYS A 1017 -1.92 13.15 -17.40
CA LYS A 1017 -1.78 14.60 -17.57
C LYS A 1017 -3.12 15.32 -17.37
N GLU A 1018 -3.07 16.49 -16.75
CA GLU A 1018 -4.20 17.41 -16.61
C GLU A 1018 -4.15 18.50 -17.69
N ALA A 1019 -5.32 18.95 -18.15
CA ALA A 1019 -5.45 20.17 -18.96
C ALA A 1019 -6.78 20.88 -18.60
N PRO A 1020 -7.02 22.12 -19.05
CA PRO A 1020 -8.25 22.83 -18.70
C PRO A 1020 -9.55 22.07 -19.05
N ASP A 1021 -9.56 21.32 -20.14
CA ASP A 1021 -10.71 20.60 -20.71
C ASP A 1021 -10.76 19.10 -20.39
N ARG A 1022 -9.75 18.56 -19.68
CA ARG A 1022 -9.68 17.15 -19.28
C ARG A 1022 -9.32 16.99 -17.81
N ARG A 1023 -9.73 15.87 -17.23
CA ARG A 1023 -9.31 15.46 -15.88
C ARG A 1023 -8.14 14.47 -15.95
N TYR A 1024 -7.48 14.24 -14.83
CA TYR A 1024 -6.39 13.29 -14.69
C TYR A 1024 -6.91 11.85 -14.87
N ALA A 1025 -6.40 11.15 -15.87
CA ALA A 1025 -6.50 9.71 -15.99
C ALA A 1025 -5.08 9.12 -16.13
N PRO A 1026 -4.77 8.01 -15.46
CA PRO A 1026 -3.43 7.40 -15.50
C PRO A 1026 -3.17 6.81 -16.88
N PHE A 1027 -1.89 6.64 -17.18
CA PHE A 1027 -1.37 6.06 -18.43
C PHE A 1027 -1.73 6.81 -19.71
N THR A 1028 -2.33 7.99 -19.63
CA THR A 1028 -2.60 8.82 -20.81
C THR A 1028 -1.31 9.32 -21.45
N ILE A 1029 -0.23 9.47 -20.67
CA ILE A 1029 1.11 9.73 -21.22
C ILE A 1029 1.61 8.49 -21.98
N ASN A 1030 1.37 7.28 -21.46
CA ASN A 1030 1.77 6.04 -22.14
C ASN A 1030 1.08 5.89 -23.50
N THR A 1031 -0.24 6.07 -23.54
CA THR A 1031 -1.04 5.86 -24.75
C THR A 1031 -0.89 7.02 -25.76
N GLU A 1032 -0.87 8.27 -25.30
CA GLU A 1032 -0.83 9.45 -26.19
C GLU A 1032 0.60 9.87 -26.60
N HIS A 1033 1.60 9.61 -25.76
CA HIS A 1033 3.01 9.96 -26.00
C HIS A 1033 3.93 8.74 -26.21
N ARG A 1034 3.33 7.55 -26.33
CA ARG A 1034 4.03 6.29 -26.64
C ARG A 1034 5.14 5.94 -25.64
N LYS A 1035 4.99 6.37 -24.38
CA LYS A 1035 5.89 6.02 -23.28
C LYS A 1035 5.63 4.56 -22.86
N PRO A 1036 6.63 3.67 -22.81
CA PRO A 1036 6.43 2.31 -22.33
C PRO A 1036 6.02 2.26 -20.86
N TRP A 1037 5.29 1.21 -20.50
CA TRP A 1037 5.15 0.78 -19.10
C TRP A 1037 6.48 0.22 -18.60
N HIS A 1038 6.73 0.28 -17.29
CA HIS A 1038 8.01 -0.15 -16.73
C HIS A 1038 8.01 -1.67 -16.48
N THR A 1039 7.66 -2.43 -17.52
CA THR A 1039 7.56 -3.90 -17.49
C THR A 1039 8.60 -4.52 -18.42
N LEU A 1040 8.82 -5.83 -18.27
CA LEU A 1040 9.72 -6.61 -19.12
C LEU A 1040 9.49 -6.36 -20.63
N THR A 1041 8.22 -6.30 -21.06
CA THR A 1041 7.86 -6.09 -22.47
C THR A 1041 7.69 -4.62 -22.83
N GLY A 1042 7.66 -3.71 -21.86
CA GLY A 1042 7.26 -2.31 -22.04
C GLY A 1042 5.75 -2.07 -22.15
N ARG A 1043 4.94 -3.13 -22.04
CA ARG A 1043 3.47 -3.12 -22.24
C ARG A 1043 2.74 -3.60 -20.98
N GLN A 1044 1.41 -3.55 -21.01
CA GLN A 1044 0.55 -4.06 -19.94
C GLN A 1044 0.55 -5.61 -19.96
N HIS A 1045 0.90 -6.25 -18.84
CA HIS A 1045 1.11 -7.70 -18.76
C HIS A 1045 -0.15 -8.49 -18.41
N PHE A 1046 -0.43 -9.52 -19.19
CA PHE A 1046 -1.27 -10.66 -18.80
C PHE A 1046 -0.42 -11.83 -18.29
N TYR A 1047 0.79 -12.00 -18.85
CA TYR A 1047 1.67 -13.13 -18.62
C TYR A 1047 2.89 -12.77 -17.77
N LEU A 1048 3.13 -13.55 -16.72
CA LEU A 1048 4.24 -13.38 -15.78
C LEU A 1048 5.06 -14.66 -15.76
N ASP A 1049 6.29 -14.62 -16.27
CA ASP A 1049 7.06 -15.83 -16.57
C ASP A 1049 8.13 -16.19 -15.52
N HIS A 1050 8.19 -15.50 -14.39
CA HIS A 1050 9.11 -15.82 -13.28
C HIS A 1050 8.87 -17.23 -12.71
N ASP A 1051 9.93 -17.93 -12.28
CA ASP A 1051 9.84 -19.32 -11.80
C ASP A 1051 8.87 -19.49 -10.62
N TRP A 1052 8.87 -18.58 -9.65
CA TRP A 1052 7.89 -18.61 -8.55
C TRP A 1052 6.45 -18.29 -8.99
N MET A 1053 6.25 -17.49 -10.05
CA MET A 1053 4.90 -17.28 -10.61
C MET A 1053 4.38 -18.58 -11.25
N ALA A 1054 5.25 -19.30 -11.97
CA ALA A 1054 4.94 -20.60 -12.53
C ALA A 1054 4.71 -21.67 -11.45
N GLU A 1055 5.47 -21.66 -10.36
CA GLU A 1055 5.29 -22.57 -9.23
C GLU A 1055 3.90 -22.46 -8.61
N LEU A 1056 3.34 -21.24 -8.47
CA LEU A 1056 1.97 -21.04 -8.01
C LEU A 1056 0.91 -21.17 -9.12
N GLY A 1057 1.30 -21.36 -10.38
CA GLY A 1057 0.36 -21.45 -11.50
C GLY A 1057 -0.35 -20.12 -11.78
N GLU A 1058 0.31 -19.01 -11.47
CA GLU A 1058 -0.24 -17.65 -11.59
C GLU A 1058 0.36 -16.89 -12.78
N GLN A 1059 0.90 -17.60 -13.77
CA GLN A 1059 1.46 -16.99 -14.98
C GLN A 1059 0.40 -16.19 -15.74
N LEU A 1060 -0.85 -16.66 -15.77
CA LEU A 1060 -2.01 -15.98 -16.36
C LEU A 1060 -3.04 -15.60 -15.28
N PRO A 1061 -4.00 -14.69 -15.58
CA PRO A 1061 -5.16 -14.48 -14.71
C PRO A 1061 -5.91 -15.80 -14.50
N VAL A 1062 -6.11 -16.18 -13.23
CA VAL A 1062 -6.72 -17.45 -12.84
C VAL A 1062 -7.50 -17.26 -11.54
N TYR A 1063 -8.61 -17.97 -11.40
CA TYR A 1063 -9.36 -17.98 -10.15
C TYR A 1063 -8.67 -18.85 -9.11
N ARG A 1064 -8.43 -18.29 -7.93
CA ARG A 1064 -8.09 -19.04 -6.71
C ARG A 1064 -9.15 -18.78 -5.64
N PRO A 1065 -9.70 -19.82 -4.99
CA PRO A 1065 -10.65 -19.62 -3.90
C PRO A 1065 -9.97 -19.00 -2.68
N PRO A 1066 -10.73 -18.38 -1.75
CA PRO A 1066 -10.21 -18.02 -0.44
C PRO A 1066 -9.50 -19.19 0.24
N LEU A 1067 -8.50 -18.90 1.08
CA LEU A 1067 -7.75 -19.94 1.79
C LEU A 1067 -8.69 -20.78 2.67
N ASP A 1068 -8.52 -22.10 2.61
CA ASP A 1068 -9.16 -23.03 3.54
C ASP A 1068 -8.39 -23.03 4.86
N MET A 1069 -8.74 -22.09 5.73
CA MET A 1069 -8.09 -21.92 7.03
C MET A 1069 -8.23 -23.16 7.93
N ALA A 1070 -9.25 -24.00 7.75
CA ALA A 1070 -9.39 -25.23 8.50
C ALA A 1070 -8.41 -26.30 8.01
N ALA A 1071 -8.29 -26.47 6.68
CA ALA A 1071 -7.30 -27.37 6.09
C ALA A 1071 -5.85 -26.98 6.40
N LEU A 1072 -5.58 -25.68 6.53
CA LEU A 1072 -4.27 -25.14 6.96
C LEU A 1072 -4.02 -25.29 8.48
N GLY A 1073 -5.01 -25.74 9.27
CA GLY A 1073 -4.89 -25.83 10.72
C GLY A 1073 -4.90 -24.49 11.45
N GLU A 1074 -5.33 -23.42 10.79
CA GLU A 1074 -5.42 -22.04 11.29
C GLU A 1074 -6.78 -21.70 11.89
N ALA A 1075 -7.78 -22.55 11.66
CA ALA A 1075 -9.13 -22.43 12.20
C ALA A 1075 -9.70 -23.81 12.59
N PRO A 1076 -10.61 -23.87 13.57
CA PRO A 1076 -11.31 -25.11 13.88
C PRO A 1076 -12.20 -25.54 12.69
N PRO A 1077 -12.29 -26.85 12.38
CA PRO A 1077 -13.20 -27.34 11.34
C PRO A 1077 -14.66 -26.94 11.62
N PRO A 1078 -15.47 -26.66 10.59
CA PRO A 1078 -16.89 -26.37 10.76
C PRO A 1078 -17.60 -27.44 11.60
N GLY A 1079 -18.45 -27.02 12.55
CA GLY A 1079 -19.23 -27.93 13.40
C GLY A 1079 -18.50 -28.49 14.63
N THR A 1080 -17.24 -28.09 14.88
CA THR A 1080 -16.55 -28.45 16.12
C THR A 1080 -16.97 -27.53 17.28
N ASN A 1081 -17.44 -28.12 18.39
CA ASN A 1081 -17.74 -27.38 19.62
C ASN A 1081 -16.42 -27.00 20.31
N SER A 1082 -16.02 -25.73 20.21
CA SER A 1082 -14.83 -25.19 20.86
C SER A 1082 -15.08 -24.95 22.37
N GLY A 1083 -15.19 -26.03 23.14
CA GLY A 1083 -14.91 -26.09 24.59
C GLY A 1083 -15.67 -25.20 25.58
N GLY A 1084 -16.60 -24.35 25.14
CA GLY A 1084 -17.44 -23.50 26.00
C GLY A 1084 -18.84 -24.08 26.17
N ALA A 1085 -19.46 -23.86 27.34
CA ALA A 1085 -20.79 -24.39 27.69
C ALA A 1085 -21.98 -23.70 26.95
N GLY A 1086 -21.80 -23.17 25.74
CA GLY A 1086 -22.81 -22.38 25.01
C GLY A 1086 -22.80 -22.58 23.49
N ARG A 1087 -23.85 -22.11 22.82
CA ARG A 1087 -23.98 -22.17 21.35
C ARG A 1087 -23.01 -21.20 20.68
N SER A 1088 -22.40 -21.62 19.57
CA SER A 1088 -21.47 -20.81 18.78
C SER A 1088 -21.65 -21.04 17.27
N VAL A 1089 -21.17 -20.10 16.46
CA VAL A 1089 -21.11 -20.22 14.99
C VAL A 1089 -19.69 -19.92 14.49
N THR A 1090 -19.23 -20.70 13.52
CA THR A 1090 -17.97 -20.44 12.80
C THR A 1090 -18.28 -19.55 11.60
N VAL A 1091 -17.61 -18.40 11.52
CA VAL A 1091 -17.92 -17.36 10.54
C VAL A 1091 -16.66 -16.81 9.91
N ARG A 1092 -16.80 -16.33 8.67
CA ARG A 1092 -15.76 -15.54 8.02
C ARG A 1092 -15.73 -14.14 8.60
N TYR A 1093 -14.53 -13.73 9.00
CA TYR A 1093 -14.30 -12.48 9.73
C TYR A 1093 -13.73 -11.41 8.79
N VAL A 1094 -14.59 -10.50 8.37
CA VAL A 1094 -14.25 -9.44 7.39
C VAL A 1094 -14.22 -8.08 8.08
N THR A 1095 -13.25 -7.25 7.71
CA THR A 1095 -12.92 -6.00 8.41
C THR A 1095 -12.97 -4.78 7.47
N PRO A 1096 -14.14 -4.43 6.89
CA PRO A 1096 -14.27 -3.27 6.00
C PRO A 1096 -14.09 -1.96 6.77
N HIS A 1097 -13.71 -0.86 6.12
CA HIS A 1097 -13.44 0.41 6.81
C HIS A 1097 -14.73 1.09 7.33
N SER A 1098 -14.64 1.66 8.53
CA SER A 1098 -15.76 2.24 9.27
C SER A 1098 -16.34 3.52 8.65
N LYS A 1099 -17.62 3.75 8.89
CA LYS A 1099 -18.31 5.03 8.61
C LYS A 1099 -18.05 6.10 9.67
N TRP A 1100 -17.76 5.67 10.90
CA TRP A 1100 -17.70 6.50 12.11
C TRP A 1100 -16.27 6.77 12.58
N SER A 1101 -15.29 6.32 11.82
CA SER A 1101 -13.87 6.56 12.09
C SER A 1101 -13.09 6.55 10.79
N ILE A 1102 -11.88 7.11 10.81
CA ILE A 1102 -10.88 6.80 9.80
C ILE A 1102 -9.83 5.95 10.49
N HIS A 1103 -9.81 4.65 10.16
CA HIS A 1103 -9.07 3.66 10.93
C HIS A 1103 -9.49 3.72 12.41
N SER A 1104 -8.53 3.84 13.33
CA SER A 1104 -8.78 4.07 14.75
C SER A 1104 -9.11 5.52 15.11
N GLU A 1105 -8.70 6.48 14.27
CA GLU A 1105 -8.91 7.88 14.57
C GLU A 1105 -10.41 8.18 14.55
N TYR A 1106 -10.87 9.03 15.47
CA TYR A 1106 -12.28 9.30 15.77
C TYR A 1106 -13.06 8.20 16.49
N GLN A 1107 -12.50 7.03 16.81
CA GLN A 1107 -13.22 6.01 17.58
C GLN A 1107 -13.56 6.45 19.01
N GLU A 1108 -12.66 7.19 19.64
CA GLU A 1108 -12.82 7.79 20.97
C GLU A 1108 -13.50 9.16 20.94
N ASN A 1109 -13.74 9.72 19.74
CA ASN A 1109 -14.41 11.01 19.59
C ASN A 1109 -15.89 10.88 19.99
N LEU A 1110 -16.31 11.69 20.96
CA LEU A 1110 -17.64 11.60 21.56
C LEU A 1110 -18.77 11.79 20.53
N ILE A 1111 -18.58 12.66 19.54
CA ILE A 1111 -19.59 12.92 18.50
C ILE A 1111 -19.76 11.67 17.64
N MET A 1112 -18.66 11.05 17.19
CA MET A 1112 -18.73 9.82 16.40
C MET A 1112 -19.29 8.65 17.20
N GLN A 1113 -18.93 8.52 18.48
CA GLN A 1113 -19.50 7.49 19.36
C GLN A 1113 -21.02 7.61 19.50
N THR A 1114 -21.50 8.84 19.63
CA THR A 1114 -22.93 9.16 19.78
C THR A 1114 -23.71 8.88 18.50
N LEU A 1115 -23.13 9.16 17.33
CA LEU A 1115 -23.73 8.84 16.03
C LEU A 1115 -23.68 7.34 15.70
N ALA A 1116 -22.73 6.62 16.29
CA ALA A 1116 -22.54 5.19 16.13
C ALA A 1116 -23.30 4.41 17.22
N ARG A 1117 -22.62 3.44 17.85
CA ARG A 1117 -23.14 2.61 18.94
C ARG A 1117 -22.29 2.72 20.20
N GLY A 1118 -21.45 3.75 20.38
CA GLY A 1118 -20.71 3.98 21.64
C GLY A 1118 -19.66 2.94 22.05
N GLY A 1119 -18.98 2.31 21.09
CA GLY A 1119 -17.90 1.35 21.33
C GLY A 1119 -17.86 0.20 20.31
N PRO A 1120 -17.03 -0.83 20.55
CA PRO A 1120 -16.87 -1.91 19.59
C PRO A 1120 -18.14 -2.73 19.32
N VAL A 1121 -18.37 -3.03 18.04
CA VAL A 1121 -19.47 -3.80 17.49
C VAL A 1121 -19.04 -4.76 16.37
N ILE A 1122 -19.67 -5.93 16.31
CA ILE A 1122 -19.57 -6.88 15.20
C ILE A 1122 -20.95 -7.04 14.57
N TRP A 1123 -21.04 -6.92 13.25
CA TRP A 1123 -22.26 -7.08 12.49
C TRP A 1123 -22.45 -8.54 12.09
N LEU A 1124 -23.65 -9.07 12.29
CA LEU A 1124 -24.02 -10.46 12.02
C LEU A 1124 -25.36 -10.51 11.25
N SER A 1125 -25.53 -11.60 10.51
CA SER A 1125 -26.80 -11.93 9.86
C SER A 1125 -27.88 -12.27 10.89
N VAL A 1126 -29.15 -12.16 10.50
CA VAL A 1126 -30.28 -12.58 11.33
C VAL A 1126 -30.22 -14.10 11.65
N PRO A 1127 -29.96 -14.99 10.67
CA PRO A 1127 -29.81 -16.43 10.94
C PRO A 1127 -28.67 -16.76 11.91
N ASP A 1128 -27.49 -16.17 11.73
CA ASP A 1128 -26.34 -16.43 12.62
C ASP A 1128 -26.63 -15.98 14.06
N ALA A 1129 -27.25 -14.80 14.22
CA ALA A 1129 -27.66 -14.29 15.53
C ALA A 1129 -28.65 -15.23 16.24
N GLN A 1130 -29.63 -15.75 15.50
CA GLN A 1130 -30.62 -16.70 16.01
C GLN A 1130 -29.98 -18.03 16.41
N ALA A 1131 -29.02 -18.53 15.63
CA ALA A 1131 -28.32 -19.78 15.90
C ALA A 1131 -27.58 -19.77 17.24
N VAL A 1132 -26.99 -18.62 17.62
CA VAL A 1132 -26.30 -18.45 18.92
C VAL A 1132 -27.13 -17.77 20.01
N GLY A 1133 -28.41 -17.47 19.74
CA GLY A 1133 -29.31 -16.84 20.71
C GLY A 1133 -28.94 -15.42 21.11
N VAL A 1134 -28.35 -14.65 20.18
CA VAL A 1134 -27.90 -13.26 20.37
C VAL A 1134 -28.95 -12.29 19.86
N ALA A 1135 -29.28 -11.28 20.69
CA ALA A 1135 -30.12 -10.14 20.28
C ALA A 1135 -29.26 -8.98 19.74
N ASP A 1136 -29.89 -8.01 19.08
CA ASP A 1136 -29.20 -6.75 18.72
C ASP A 1136 -28.64 -6.09 19.99
N ASN A 1137 -27.40 -5.63 19.92
CA ASN A 1137 -26.66 -4.98 21.00
C ASN A 1137 -26.27 -5.86 22.20
N ASP A 1138 -26.57 -7.17 22.21
CA ASP A 1138 -26.02 -8.11 23.20
C ASP A 1138 -24.49 -8.14 23.10
N TRP A 1139 -23.82 -8.31 24.24
CA TRP A 1139 -22.40 -8.61 24.29
C TRP A 1139 -22.11 -10.00 23.75
N ILE A 1140 -21.06 -10.09 22.93
CA ILE A 1140 -20.56 -11.32 22.29
C ILE A 1140 -19.04 -11.40 22.41
N GLU A 1141 -18.50 -12.60 22.24
CA GLU A 1141 -17.06 -12.82 22.02
C GLU A 1141 -16.81 -13.44 20.66
N ALA A 1142 -15.74 -12.99 20.01
CA ALA A 1142 -15.14 -13.61 18.85
C ALA A 1142 -13.78 -14.20 19.26
N VAL A 1143 -13.57 -15.49 19.00
CA VAL A 1143 -12.38 -16.23 19.49
C VAL A 1143 -11.79 -17.07 18.37
N ASN A 1144 -10.46 -17.07 18.25
CA ASN A 1144 -9.68 -18.09 17.56
C ASN A 1144 -8.32 -18.27 18.25
N ALA A 1145 -7.44 -19.12 17.71
CA ALA A 1145 -6.14 -19.39 18.33
C ALA A 1145 -5.25 -18.13 18.47
N ASN A 1146 -5.44 -17.14 17.60
CA ASN A 1146 -4.65 -15.91 17.63
C ASN A 1146 -5.04 -14.98 18.79
N GLY A 1147 -6.30 -15.04 19.28
CA GLY A 1147 -6.74 -14.18 20.37
C GLY A 1147 -8.26 -14.09 20.53
N VAL A 1148 -8.69 -13.03 21.22
CA VAL A 1148 -10.11 -12.78 21.53
C VAL A 1148 -10.48 -11.31 21.34
N VAL A 1149 -11.67 -11.08 20.81
CA VAL A 1149 -12.32 -9.76 20.75
C VAL A 1149 -13.63 -9.82 21.52
N VAL A 1150 -13.92 -8.76 22.27
CA VAL A 1150 -15.19 -8.58 22.97
C VAL A 1150 -15.88 -7.33 22.43
N ALA A 1151 -17.11 -7.48 21.96
CA ALA A 1151 -17.86 -6.44 21.27
C ALA A 1151 -19.37 -6.66 21.47
N ARG A 1152 -20.19 -5.70 21.03
CA ARG A 1152 -21.65 -5.88 20.95
C ARG A 1152 -22.08 -6.31 19.55
N ALA A 1153 -23.18 -7.06 19.47
CA ALA A 1153 -23.76 -7.45 18.20
C ALA A 1153 -24.49 -6.29 17.51
N VAL A 1154 -24.38 -6.21 16.18
CA VAL A 1154 -25.33 -5.49 15.33
C VAL A 1154 -26.00 -6.50 14.41
N VAL A 1155 -27.26 -6.81 14.68
CA VAL A 1155 -28.01 -7.83 13.92
C VAL A 1155 -28.69 -7.16 12.74
N SER A 1156 -28.38 -7.57 11.51
CA SER A 1156 -28.89 -6.90 10.31
C SER A 1156 -29.20 -7.85 9.16
N HIS A 1157 -30.30 -7.59 8.44
CA HIS A 1157 -30.70 -8.34 7.24
C HIS A 1157 -29.76 -8.12 6.04
N ARG A 1158 -28.95 -7.05 6.06
CA ARG A 1158 -27.99 -6.77 4.97
C ARG A 1158 -26.80 -7.72 4.97
N MET A 1159 -26.54 -8.38 6.11
CA MET A 1159 -25.39 -9.25 6.30
C MET A 1159 -25.71 -10.65 5.76
N PRO A 1160 -24.86 -11.23 4.88
CA PRO A 1160 -25.01 -12.62 4.45
C PRO A 1160 -24.70 -13.60 5.59
N GLU A 1161 -25.36 -14.75 5.58
CA GLU A 1161 -25.11 -15.84 6.54
C GLU A 1161 -23.67 -16.35 6.45
N GLY A 1162 -23.08 -16.73 7.59
CA GLY A 1162 -21.72 -17.25 7.67
C GLY A 1162 -20.61 -16.19 7.55
N THR A 1163 -20.96 -14.90 7.46
CA THR A 1163 -20.01 -13.78 7.39
C THR A 1163 -20.34 -12.70 8.41
N VAL A 1164 -19.31 -12.20 9.10
CA VAL A 1164 -19.44 -11.11 10.06
C VAL A 1164 -18.53 -9.95 9.72
N PHE A 1165 -18.99 -8.72 9.96
CA PHE A 1165 -18.18 -7.51 9.80
C PHE A 1165 -17.81 -6.88 11.14
N MET A 1166 -16.52 -6.79 11.43
CA MET A 1166 -16.01 -5.85 12.44
C MET A 1166 -15.32 -4.71 11.72
N TYR A 1167 -16.00 -3.56 11.62
CA TYR A 1167 -15.46 -2.43 10.86
C TYR A 1167 -14.09 -1.98 11.37
N HIS A 1168 -13.13 -1.83 10.45
CA HIS A 1168 -11.76 -1.37 10.67
C HIS A 1168 -11.73 0.15 10.99
N VAL A 1169 -11.16 0.63 12.10
CA VAL A 1169 -10.75 -0.11 13.32
C VAL A 1169 -11.56 0.36 14.49
N GLN A 1170 -11.94 -0.56 15.36
CA GLN A 1170 -12.46 -0.26 16.69
C GLN A 1170 -11.37 -0.58 17.72
N GLU A 1171 -10.88 0.46 18.40
CA GLU A 1171 -9.78 0.37 19.36
C GLU A 1171 -10.18 -0.38 20.64
N ARG A 1172 -9.17 -0.74 21.45
CA ARG A 1172 -9.36 -1.40 22.75
C ARG A 1172 -9.41 -0.44 23.95
N LEU A 1173 -9.65 0.85 23.70
CA LEU A 1173 -9.60 1.91 24.71
C LEU A 1173 -10.96 2.26 25.31
N VAL A 1174 -12.03 2.18 24.52
CA VAL A 1174 -13.37 2.60 24.93
C VAL A 1174 -14.31 1.43 24.93
N ASN A 1175 -15.01 1.22 26.05
CA ASN A 1175 -16.10 0.26 26.17
C ASN A 1175 -15.69 -1.18 25.76
N VAL A 1176 -14.51 -1.61 26.21
CA VAL A 1176 -14.00 -2.98 25.97
C VAL A 1176 -13.90 -3.71 27.30
N PRO A 1177 -14.85 -4.63 27.62
CA PRO A 1177 -14.82 -5.36 28.87
C PRO A 1177 -13.75 -6.45 28.90
N LYS A 1178 -13.60 -7.09 30.05
CA LYS A 1178 -12.80 -8.31 30.20
C LYS A 1178 -13.45 -9.46 29.43
N SER A 1179 -12.62 -10.28 28.80
CA SER A 1179 -13.01 -11.52 28.17
C SER A 1179 -13.28 -12.61 29.20
N GLU A 1180 -14.31 -13.40 28.98
CA GLU A 1180 -14.60 -14.63 29.72
C GLU A 1180 -13.63 -15.75 29.33
N THR A 1181 -13.06 -15.70 28.12
CA THR A 1181 -12.07 -16.67 27.63
C THR A 1181 -10.74 -16.54 28.35
N THR A 1182 -10.22 -15.31 28.52
CA THR A 1182 -8.84 -15.09 29.01
C THR A 1182 -8.77 -14.38 30.36
N GLY A 1183 -9.88 -13.85 30.87
CA GLY A 1183 -9.91 -12.98 32.05
C GLY A 1183 -9.16 -11.65 31.86
N GLY A 1184 -8.65 -11.37 30.65
CA GLY A 1184 -7.96 -10.14 30.28
C GLY A 1184 -8.89 -9.18 29.52
N ARG A 1185 -8.44 -7.94 29.28
CA ARG A 1185 -9.14 -6.99 28.38
C ARG A 1185 -9.25 -7.60 26.98
N GLY A 1186 -10.43 -7.52 26.35
CA GLY A 1186 -10.60 -7.89 24.94
C GLY A 1186 -9.58 -7.20 24.02
N GLY A 1187 -9.19 -7.90 22.95
CA GLY A 1187 -8.24 -7.40 21.96
C GLY A 1187 -8.86 -6.40 20.97
N THR A 1188 -8.04 -5.91 20.05
CA THR A 1188 -8.52 -5.15 18.87
C THR A 1188 -9.02 -6.10 17.80
N HIS A 1189 -9.63 -5.59 16.72
CA HIS A 1189 -10.04 -6.43 15.58
C HIS A 1189 -8.92 -7.35 15.02
N ASN A 1190 -7.65 -6.96 15.18
CA ASN A 1190 -6.48 -7.71 14.73
C ASN A 1190 -5.94 -8.73 15.75
N ALA A 1191 -6.58 -8.88 16.90
CA ALA A 1191 -6.31 -9.99 17.81
C ALA A 1191 -6.71 -11.35 17.20
N LEU A 1192 -7.61 -11.34 16.20
CA LEU A 1192 -8.09 -12.55 15.52
C LEU A 1192 -7.39 -12.82 14.18
N THR A 1193 -6.44 -11.98 13.78
CA THR A 1193 -5.72 -12.11 12.50
C THR A 1193 -4.31 -12.64 12.72
N LYS A 1194 -3.67 -13.13 11.66
CA LYS A 1194 -2.25 -13.51 11.60
C LYS A 1194 -1.71 -13.14 10.22
N LEU A 1195 -0.43 -12.83 10.13
CA LEU A 1195 0.24 -12.58 8.86
C LEU A 1195 0.41 -13.88 8.07
N LEU A 1196 0.03 -13.80 6.80
CA LEU A 1196 0.19 -14.85 5.80
C LEU A 1196 1.00 -14.26 4.64
N ILE A 1197 2.15 -14.83 4.34
CA ILE A 1197 3.05 -14.35 3.28
C ILE A 1197 2.82 -15.16 2.02
N LYS A 1198 2.53 -14.48 0.90
CA LYS A 1198 2.42 -15.12 -0.41
C LYS A 1198 3.78 -15.10 -1.13
N PRO A 1199 4.33 -16.26 -1.57
CA PRO A 1199 5.66 -16.30 -2.18
C PRO A 1199 5.82 -15.41 -3.43
N THR A 1200 4.79 -15.25 -4.27
CA THR A 1200 4.86 -14.38 -5.46
C THR A 1200 5.14 -12.91 -5.13
N HIS A 1201 4.85 -12.48 -3.90
CA HIS A 1201 5.10 -11.10 -3.45
C HIS A 1201 6.53 -10.89 -2.93
N LEU A 1202 7.34 -11.95 -2.85
CA LEU A 1202 8.74 -11.93 -2.42
C LEU A 1202 9.72 -11.88 -3.61
N ILE A 1203 9.23 -11.97 -4.85
CA ILE A 1203 10.05 -11.93 -6.07
C ILE A 1203 10.78 -10.59 -6.17
N GLY A 1204 12.03 -10.61 -6.64
CA GLY A 1204 12.84 -9.42 -6.85
C GLY A 1204 13.89 -9.58 -7.96
N GLY A 1205 14.53 -8.47 -8.35
CA GLY A 1205 15.59 -8.47 -9.37
C GLY A 1205 15.13 -8.90 -10.77
N TYR A 1206 13.82 -8.84 -11.05
CA TYR A 1206 13.24 -9.28 -12.32
C TYR A 1206 12.21 -8.28 -12.86
N ALA A 1207 12.70 -7.30 -13.64
CA ALA A 1207 11.87 -6.29 -14.29
C ALA A 1207 10.90 -5.61 -13.29
N GLN A 1208 9.61 -5.59 -13.60
CA GLN A 1208 8.57 -5.05 -12.71
C GLN A 1208 8.38 -5.83 -11.40
N LEU A 1209 8.89 -7.06 -11.32
CA LEU A 1209 8.88 -7.85 -10.09
C LEU A 1209 10.21 -7.61 -9.35
N SER A 1210 10.43 -6.35 -8.97
CA SER A 1210 11.60 -5.88 -8.23
C SER A 1210 11.18 -4.95 -7.09
N PHE A 1211 11.91 -4.96 -5.99
CA PHE A 1211 11.55 -4.14 -4.83
C PHE A 1211 11.72 -2.64 -5.12
N ALA A 1212 10.79 -1.83 -4.65
CA ALA A 1212 11.05 -0.44 -4.29
C ALA A 1212 10.15 -0.11 -3.09
N PRO A 1213 10.48 0.91 -2.28
CA PRO A 1213 9.72 1.21 -1.07
C PRO A 1213 8.24 1.44 -1.39
N ASN A 1214 7.34 0.64 -0.79
CA ASN A 1214 5.90 0.61 -1.05
C ASN A 1214 5.46 0.16 -2.46
N TYR A 1215 6.39 -0.17 -3.38
CA TYR A 1215 6.08 -0.60 -4.75
C TYR A 1215 5.79 -2.10 -4.87
N TYR A 1216 6.63 -2.96 -4.28
CA TYR A 1216 6.47 -4.42 -4.32
C TYR A 1216 6.90 -5.03 -2.99
N GLY A 1217 6.15 -6.04 -2.51
CA GLY A 1217 6.43 -6.73 -1.26
C GLY A 1217 5.20 -7.48 -0.73
N PRO A 1218 5.36 -8.43 0.21
CA PRO A 1218 4.23 -9.16 0.78
C PRO A 1218 3.20 -8.23 1.43
N THR A 1219 1.92 -8.56 1.28
CA THR A 1219 0.82 -7.72 1.76
C THR A 1219 0.25 -8.24 3.08
N GLY A 1220 -0.14 -7.35 3.99
CA GLY A 1220 -0.80 -7.69 5.26
C GLY A 1220 -2.27 -8.08 5.10
N ASN A 1221 -2.57 -9.06 4.24
CA ASN A 1221 -3.91 -9.58 3.96
C ASN A 1221 -4.55 -10.21 5.20
N GLN A 1222 -5.89 -10.19 5.28
CA GLN A 1222 -6.61 -10.60 6.50
C GLN A 1222 -8.06 -11.07 6.32
N ARG A 1223 -8.63 -11.00 5.11
CA ARG A 1223 -10.07 -11.30 4.87
C ARG A 1223 -10.38 -12.79 4.78
N ASP A 1224 -9.35 -13.61 4.65
CA ASP A 1224 -9.43 -15.07 4.72
C ASP A 1224 -9.71 -15.57 6.15
N ALA A 1225 -9.53 -14.73 7.17
CA ALA A 1225 -9.67 -15.09 8.57
C ALA A 1225 -11.04 -15.69 8.93
N ILE A 1226 -11.00 -16.72 9.77
CA ILE A 1226 -12.16 -17.41 10.33
C ILE A 1226 -12.13 -17.26 11.86
N THR A 1227 -13.29 -17.07 12.46
CA THR A 1227 -13.44 -17.00 13.92
C THR A 1227 -14.72 -17.68 14.38
N VAL A 1228 -14.82 -17.92 15.68
CA VAL A 1228 -16.03 -18.43 16.32
C VAL A 1228 -16.69 -17.31 17.10
N ILE A 1229 -17.97 -17.06 16.83
CA ILE A 1229 -18.80 -16.09 17.57
C ILE A 1229 -19.67 -16.85 18.57
N ARG A 1230 -19.74 -16.33 19.80
CA ARG A 1230 -20.64 -16.83 20.85
C ARG A 1230 -21.24 -15.72 21.68
N ARG A 1231 -22.40 -15.99 22.26
CA ARG A 1231 -22.99 -15.14 23.30
C ARG A 1231 -22.17 -15.25 24.59
N ARG A 1232 -21.97 -14.12 25.28
CA ARG A 1232 -21.35 -14.06 26.61
C ARG A 1232 -22.32 -13.60 27.69
N SER A 1233 -21.88 -13.56 28.95
CA SER A 1233 -22.63 -12.88 30.01
C SER A 1233 -22.88 -11.41 29.64
N GLN A 1234 -24.10 -10.96 29.88
CA GLN A 1234 -24.49 -9.57 29.71
C GLN A 1234 -24.15 -8.71 30.94
N ASN A 1235 -23.74 -9.34 32.05
CA ASN A 1235 -23.10 -8.65 33.17
C ASN A 1235 -21.60 -8.54 32.88
N VAL A 1236 -21.09 -7.32 32.69
CA VAL A 1236 -19.74 -7.07 32.16
C VAL A 1236 -18.85 -6.35 33.16
N GLU A 1237 -17.58 -6.76 33.22
CA GLU A 1237 -16.53 -6.07 33.98
C GLU A 1237 -15.54 -5.39 33.04
N TYR A 1238 -14.95 -4.28 33.48
CA TYR A 1238 -13.89 -3.57 32.77
C TYR A 1238 -12.57 -3.63 33.56
#